data_AF-A0A9E0PKD2-F1
#
_entry.id   AF-A0A9E0PKD2-F1
#
_cell.length_a   1.000
_cell.length_b   1.000
_cell.length_c   1.000
_cell.angle_alpha   90.00
_cell.angle_beta   90.00
_cell.angle_gamma   90.00
#
_symmetry.space_group_name_H-M   'P 1'
#
loop_
_entity.id
_entity.type
_entity.pdbx_description
1 polymer ?
#
loop_
_entity_poly.entity_id
_entity_poly.type
_entity_poly.pdbx_seq_one_letter_code
_entity_poly.pdbx_strand_id
1 'polypeptide(L)'
;MTLITRVAVPTMVTLAAMTVSSCANAQVSDSLSDSFKSTTSSTTPVVKKYKRPVLEPSKPLLIVYPNTEGTATIAASSSFLIGSTYPGFSLMVNDQKVVTNKQGFFAHVVPLDKGKNKFEVKVFATDGNLTYTQTVEVAREHSRQSLSASNFEFAPKSFEPKEERGLNVGEIVEFSVRATPGSQVHVLLGKKQIALASIASLKTRKASTNTGSGINRGLEAAYGQVFQRHPAAQPDLYVGLYRIEANDQFYQEHPRYVMQKATKSLTVVSPATITILRQPQIAHTIHKDTITRVAPDLARLTPLPEGVRLIVDGYQGENIRCRYAPNKHVWIKKEDLSLGDSTGPTPDSVARTIQVKDDSYGETVVIPLNQRLPFLVEQNLKTNHLNIKIYGVLADTDWVYQAPDGGNSKLIDNLSWKQPEDSVYQVDIDLAGTRQWGYFADFDDNNLNLHIKRPPSLKPITEDAISPRLQGLSICLDPGHGGKETGAIGPSAVREAEINLAIALKFRDLLVAEGATVFMTRVDDIDVSLNDRVEFAKAKSVDLLISIHNNALPDGRDPNKEHGTSSYWYHPQSQELAACIKNAEAKELLFPDIGARYQNLALCRPTNMPAVLVEVGFVCNPDEYARLISPASQQTAAQGMLKGLINYFYSAKK
;
A
#
# COMPACT_ATOMS: atom_id res chain seq x y z
N MET A 1 -22.93 -69.20 -21.00
CA MET A 1 -21.77 -69.52 -21.86
C MET A 1 -20.77 -68.37 -21.70
N THR A 2 -19.85 -68.48 -20.74
CA THR A 2 -18.39 -68.76 -20.90
C THR A 2 -17.65 -67.49 -21.38
N LEU A 3 -16.66 -66.87 -20.70
CA LEU A 3 -15.45 -67.32 -19.98
C LEU A 3 -15.03 -66.24 -18.91
N ILE A 4 -14.73 -66.56 -17.64
CA ILE A 4 -13.46 -67.05 -17.01
C ILE A 4 -12.47 -65.90 -16.63
N THR A 5 -12.53 -65.42 -15.37
CA THR A 5 -11.55 -65.51 -14.22
C THR A 5 -10.36 -64.53 -14.24
N ARG A 6 -9.77 -64.02 -13.15
CA ARG A 6 -9.56 -64.42 -11.73
C ARG A 6 -9.12 -63.10 -11.01
N VAL A 7 -9.24 -62.88 -9.70
CA VAL A 7 -8.37 -63.40 -8.62
C VAL A 7 -9.04 -63.13 -7.26
N ALA A 8 -8.77 -64.05 -6.33
CA ALA A 8 -9.38 -64.27 -5.03
C ALA A 8 -9.00 -63.26 -3.92
N VAL A 9 -9.90 -63.21 -2.93
CA VAL A 9 -9.68 -62.76 -1.54
C VAL A 9 -8.94 -63.86 -0.76
N PRO A 10 -8.20 -63.51 0.30
CA PRO A 10 -8.43 -64.21 1.56
C PRO A 10 -8.53 -63.27 2.77
N THR A 11 -9.36 -63.72 3.70
CA THR A 11 -9.69 -63.21 5.03
C THR A 11 -8.51 -63.34 6.01
N MET A 12 -8.28 -62.35 6.89
CA MET A 12 -8.19 -62.50 8.36
C MET A 12 -7.82 -61.19 9.09
N VAL A 13 -8.69 -60.80 10.04
CA VAL A 13 -8.44 -60.46 11.47
C VAL A 13 -7.06 -59.84 11.82
N THR A 14 -6.99 -58.62 12.39
CA THR A 14 -6.97 -58.30 13.84
C THR A 14 -6.62 -56.82 14.11
N LEU A 15 -7.11 -56.32 15.25
CA LEU A 15 -6.58 -55.27 16.14
C LEU A 15 -6.84 -53.78 15.83
N ALA A 16 -7.59 -53.19 16.76
CA ALA A 16 -7.75 -51.77 16.99
C ALA A 16 -6.40 -51.11 17.34
N ALA A 17 -6.18 -49.93 16.78
CA ALA A 17 -5.37 -48.88 17.38
C ALA A 17 -5.97 -47.54 16.96
N MET A 18 -6.45 -46.78 17.94
CA MET A 18 -6.76 -45.37 17.82
C MET A 18 -5.49 -44.62 17.44
N THR A 19 -5.54 -43.85 16.34
CA THR A 19 -4.57 -42.78 16.09
C THR A 19 -5.32 -41.52 15.70
N VAL A 20 -5.24 -40.56 16.60
CA VAL A 20 -5.67 -39.18 16.49
C VAL A 20 -4.93 -38.55 15.31
N SER A 21 -5.65 -38.07 14.30
CA SER A 21 -5.05 -37.39 13.14
C SER A 21 -4.71 -35.96 13.55
N SER A 22 -3.43 -35.68 13.73
CA SER A 22 -2.88 -34.34 13.97
C SER A 22 -2.92 -33.51 12.68
N CYS A 23 -3.52 -32.33 12.75
CA CYS A 23 -3.50 -31.32 11.70
C CYS A 23 -2.06 -31.00 11.24
N ALA A 24 -1.91 -30.88 9.94
CA ALA A 24 -0.65 -30.68 9.25
C ALA A 24 0.01 -29.33 9.61
N ASN A 25 1.23 -29.40 10.12
CA ASN A 25 2.19 -28.32 10.02
C ASN A 25 2.48 -28.07 8.53
N ALA A 26 2.10 -26.90 8.03
CA ALA A 26 2.68 -26.38 6.81
C ALA A 26 4.17 -26.11 7.09
N GLN A 27 5.06 -26.92 6.50
CA GLN A 27 6.49 -26.63 6.47
C GLN A 27 6.71 -25.32 5.71
N VAL A 28 6.93 -24.25 6.47
CA VAL A 28 7.65 -23.07 5.98
C VAL A 28 9.06 -23.55 5.63
N SER A 29 9.53 -23.24 4.41
CA SER A 29 10.89 -23.54 3.97
C SER A 29 11.91 -23.12 5.04
N ASP A 30 12.78 -24.06 5.45
CA ASP A 30 13.82 -23.88 6.49
C ASP A 30 14.77 -22.68 6.24
N SER A 31 14.78 -22.09 5.04
CA SER A 31 15.59 -20.92 4.70
C SER A 31 15.11 -19.57 5.26
N LEU A 32 13.91 -19.50 5.86
CA LEU A 32 13.40 -18.27 6.49
C LEU A 32 13.74 -18.20 7.99
N SER A 33 14.22 -19.28 8.62
CA SER A 33 14.38 -19.33 10.08
C SER A 33 15.61 -18.60 10.64
N ASP A 34 16.66 -18.40 9.82
CA ASP A 34 17.94 -17.86 10.31
C ASP A 34 17.98 -16.33 10.48
N SER A 35 17.09 -15.58 9.82
CA SER A 35 17.04 -14.11 9.89
C SER A 35 16.18 -13.57 11.04
N PHE A 36 15.26 -14.38 11.58
CA PHE A 36 14.30 -13.95 12.58
C PHE A 36 14.58 -14.58 13.95
N LYS A 37 14.89 -13.76 14.95
CA LYS A 37 15.22 -14.23 16.30
C LYS A 37 14.08 -13.97 17.27
N SER A 38 13.60 -15.02 17.94
CA SER A 38 12.84 -14.90 19.19
C SER A 38 13.82 -14.83 20.34
N THR A 39 13.76 -13.77 21.15
CA THR A 39 14.73 -13.58 22.25
C THR A 39 14.11 -14.00 23.58
N THR A 40 14.17 -15.31 23.86
CA THR A 40 14.38 -15.82 25.23
C THR A 40 15.88 -15.92 25.56
N SER A 41 16.76 -15.63 24.59
CA SER A 41 18.22 -15.75 24.67
C SER A 41 18.94 -14.39 24.78
N SER A 42 19.89 -14.30 25.70
CA SER A 42 20.55 -13.10 26.21
C SER A 42 21.76 -12.60 25.39
N THR A 43 21.84 -12.87 24.08
CA THR A 43 22.97 -12.37 23.28
C THR A 43 22.71 -10.92 22.87
N THR A 44 23.39 -9.97 23.50
CA THR A 44 23.37 -8.55 23.15
C THR A 44 23.85 -8.36 21.70
N PRO A 45 23.00 -7.91 20.76
CA PRO A 45 23.44 -7.66 19.39
C PRO A 45 24.42 -6.49 19.38
N VAL A 46 25.56 -6.68 18.71
CA VAL A 46 26.53 -5.60 18.51
C VAL A 46 26.04 -4.77 17.33
N VAL A 47 25.39 -3.63 17.60
CA VAL A 47 25.13 -2.63 16.56
C VAL A 47 26.48 -2.22 15.98
N LYS A 48 26.77 -2.61 14.73
CA LYS A 48 27.93 -2.11 14.00
C LYS A 48 27.83 -0.59 13.99
N LYS A 49 28.71 0.09 14.73
CA LYS A 49 28.80 1.55 14.67
C LYS A 49 29.27 1.93 13.27
N TYR A 50 28.40 2.55 12.47
CA TYR A 50 28.82 3.18 11.23
C TYR A 50 29.96 4.15 11.52
N LYS A 51 31.07 3.99 10.81
CA LYS A 51 32.10 5.02 10.80
C LYS A 51 31.59 6.13 9.88
N ARG A 52 31.17 7.24 10.48
CA ARG A 52 30.88 8.48 9.75
C ARG A 52 32.04 8.75 8.79
N PRO A 53 31.77 9.17 7.54
CA PRO A 53 32.81 9.65 6.66
C PRO A 53 33.62 10.71 7.42
N VAL A 54 34.92 10.48 7.53
CA VAL A 54 35.81 11.49 8.09
C VAL A 54 35.97 12.52 6.98
N LEU A 55 35.56 13.76 7.26
CA LEU A 55 35.86 14.86 6.35
C LEU A 55 37.37 14.99 6.28
N GLU A 56 37.93 15.06 5.07
CA GLU A 56 39.35 15.32 4.91
C GLU A 56 39.57 16.84 5.05
N PRO A 57 40.68 17.31 5.66
CA PRO A 57 40.97 18.75 5.73
C PRO A 57 40.97 19.43 4.35
N SER A 58 41.40 18.72 3.30
CA SER A 58 41.36 19.19 1.91
C SER A 58 39.97 19.17 1.26
N LYS A 59 38.99 18.50 1.90
CA LYS A 59 37.59 18.42 1.46
C LYS A 59 36.66 18.51 2.68
N PRO A 60 36.53 19.70 3.30
CA PRO A 60 35.75 19.92 4.53
C PRO A 60 34.23 19.94 4.29
N LEU A 61 33.76 19.25 3.25
CA LEU A 61 32.36 19.24 2.82
C LEU A 61 31.95 17.84 2.36
N LEU A 62 30.83 17.37 2.89
CA LEU A 62 30.09 16.24 2.41
C LEU A 62 28.71 16.72 1.95
N ILE A 63 28.31 16.36 0.74
CA ILE A 63 26.95 16.54 0.22
C ILE A 63 26.39 15.14 0.00
N VAL A 64 25.28 14.83 0.67
CA VAL A 64 24.60 13.53 0.58
C VAL A 64 23.36 13.58 -0.33
N TYR A 65 22.80 14.78 -0.52
CA TYR A 65 21.65 14.99 -1.38
C TYR A 65 21.75 16.36 -2.09
N PRO A 66 21.37 16.46 -3.38
CA PRO A 66 20.84 15.40 -4.24
C PRO A 66 21.91 14.38 -4.62
N ASN A 67 21.50 13.13 -4.87
CA ASN A 67 22.41 12.13 -5.41
C ASN A 67 22.74 12.52 -6.86
N THR A 68 23.95 13.02 -7.09
CA THR A 68 24.42 13.46 -8.41
C THR A 68 24.88 12.31 -9.30
N GLU A 69 24.86 11.07 -8.82
CA GLU A 69 25.15 9.86 -9.61
C GLU A 69 23.90 9.46 -10.43
N GLY A 70 23.54 10.28 -11.41
CA GLY A 70 22.45 9.96 -12.35
C GLY A 70 21.92 11.16 -13.14
N THR A 71 21.26 10.88 -14.27
CA THR A 71 20.54 11.88 -15.08
C THR A 71 19.12 12.17 -14.53
N ALA A 72 18.86 11.86 -13.27
CA ALA A 72 17.54 12.02 -12.68
C ALA A 72 17.16 13.50 -12.65
N THR A 73 15.97 13.82 -13.17
CA THR A 73 15.42 15.17 -13.17
C THR A 73 14.40 15.34 -12.06
N ILE A 74 14.40 16.50 -11.41
CA ILE A 74 13.43 16.87 -10.38
C ILE A 74 12.23 17.56 -11.03
N ALA A 75 11.01 17.17 -10.67
CA ALA A 75 9.81 17.84 -11.20
C ALA A 75 9.50 19.15 -10.45
N ALA A 76 9.76 19.17 -9.13
CA ALA A 76 9.50 20.30 -8.24
C ALA A 76 10.26 21.58 -8.63
N SER A 77 9.72 22.74 -8.27
CA SER A 77 10.35 24.05 -8.51
C SER A 77 11.48 24.40 -7.54
N SER A 78 11.75 23.53 -6.59
CA SER A 78 12.89 23.63 -5.67
C SER A 78 13.32 22.24 -5.25
N SER A 79 14.54 22.14 -4.76
CA SER A 79 15.11 20.97 -4.10
C SER A 79 15.90 21.46 -2.88
N PHE A 80 16.73 20.62 -2.29
CA PHE A 80 17.59 21.00 -1.17
C PHE A 80 18.96 20.35 -1.28
N LEU A 81 19.96 21.00 -0.69
CA LEU A 81 21.29 20.43 -0.46
C LEU A 81 21.35 19.97 0.98
N ILE A 82 21.59 18.67 1.21
CA ILE A 82 21.77 18.10 2.55
C ILE A 82 23.20 17.60 2.66
N GLY A 83 23.83 17.87 3.81
CA GLY A 83 25.21 17.47 4.03
C GLY A 83 25.78 17.92 5.35
N SER A 84 27.10 17.81 5.46
CA SER A 84 27.85 18.19 6.65
C SER A 84 29.16 18.89 6.32
N THR A 85 29.57 19.82 7.17
CA THR A 85 30.92 20.39 7.23
C THR A 85 31.51 20.20 8.65
N TYR A 86 32.73 20.68 8.89
CA TYR A 86 33.30 20.66 10.24
C TYR A 86 32.49 21.53 11.21
N PRO A 87 32.37 21.14 12.48
CA PRO A 87 31.76 21.97 13.51
C PRO A 87 32.38 23.39 13.54
N GLY A 88 31.53 24.41 13.52
CA GLY A 88 31.94 25.82 13.53
C GLY A 88 32.30 26.41 12.16
N PHE A 89 32.46 25.59 11.12
CA PHE A 89 32.66 26.09 9.76
C PHE A 89 31.34 26.67 9.24
N SER A 90 31.45 27.69 8.39
CA SER A 90 30.29 28.32 7.75
C SER A 90 30.25 28.00 6.26
N LEU A 91 29.03 28.05 5.70
CA LEU A 91 28.74 27.65 4.34
C LEU A 91 27.97 28.74 3.61
N MET A 92 28.24 28.90 2.32
CA MET A 92 27.42 29.70 1.41
C MET A 92 27.06 28.88 0.17
N VAL A 93 25.84 29.06 -0.35
CA VAL A 93 25.37 28.49 -1.61
C VAL A 93 24.91 29.64 -2.50
N ASN A 94 25.55 29.82 -3.67
CA ASN A 94 25.32 30.97 -4.55
C ASN A 94 25.30 32.31 -3.78
N ASP A 95 26.30 32.49 -2.93
CA ASP A 95 26.49 33.66 -2.05
C ASP A 95 25.37 33.89 -0.99
N GLN A 96 24.48 32.91 -0.79
CA GLN A 96 23.55 32.91 0.33
C GLN A 96 24.11 32.10 1.49
N LYS A 97 24.09 32.68 2.70
CA LYS A 97 24.54 31.98 3.91
C LYS A 97 23.64 30.78 4.22
N VAL A 98 24.26 29.63 4.45
CA VAL A 98 23.57 28.40 4.88
C VAL A 98 23.62 28.29 6.40
N VAL A 99 22.49 27.90 6.99
CA VAL A 99 22.40 27.60 8.42
C VAL A 99 22.96 26.20 8.66
N THR A 100 23.99 26.11 9.50
CA THR A 100 24.57 24.86 10.00
C THR A 100 24.26 24.72 11.48
N ASN A 101 24.01 23.51 11.94
CA ASN A 101 23.88 23.26 13.38
C ASN A 101 25.26 23.11 14.06
N LYS A 102 25.26 22.90 15.37
CA LYS A 102 26.51 22.80 16.18
C LYS A 102 27.45 21.68 15.74
N GLN A 103 26.94 20.65 15.07
CA GLN A 103 27.74 19.53 14.55
C GLN A 103 28.13 19.72 13.08
N GLY A 104 27.78 20.85 12.47
CA GLY A 104 28.07 21.16 11.08
C GLY A 104 27.09 20.56 10.08
N PHE A 105 25.95 20.02 10.52
CA PHE A 105 24.91 19.50 9.62
C PHE A 105 24.07 20.63 9.04
N PHE A 106 23.65 20.49 7.78
CA PHE A 106 22.81 21.47 7.10
C PHE A 106 21.80 20.81 6.15
N ALA A 107 20.72 21.55 5.92
CA ALA A 107 19.75 21.30 4.86
C ALA A 107 19.34 22.67 4.29
N HIS A 108 19.65 22.92 3.02
CA HIS A 108 19.46 24.21 2.39
C HIS A 108 18.60 24.11 1.14
N VAL A 109 17.43 24.75 1.14
CA VAL A 109 16.51 24.74 -0.01
C VAL A 109 17.07 25.61 -1.13
N VAL A 110 17.08 25.07 -2.35
CA VAL A 110 17.53 25.77 -3.56
C VAL A 110 16.41 25.80 -4.60
N PRO A 111 16.12 26.97 -5.23
CA PRO A 111 15.15 27.05 -6.32
C PRO A 111 15.70 26.36 -7.58
N LEU A 112 14.79 25.81 -8.39
CA LEU A 112 15.14 25.14 -9.64
C LEU A 112 14.39 25.76 -10.83
N ASP A 113 15.15 26.33 -11.74
CA ASP A 113 14.71 26.63 -13.09
C ASP A 113 14.64 25.34 -13.92
N LYS A 114 13.85 25.36 -14.99
CA LYS A 114 13.76 24.21 -15.90
C LYS A 114 15.11 23.98 -16.59
N GLY A 115 15.54 22.72 -16.69
CA GLY A 115 16.86 22.37 -17.23
C GLY A 115 17.93 22.26 -16.15
N LYS A 116 19.19 22.55 -16.50
CA LYS A 116 20.34 22.40 -15.60
C LYS A 116 20.51 23.61 -14.69
N ASN A 117 20.57 23.38 -13.38
CA ASN A 117 20.85 24.37 -12.35
C ASN A 117 22.22 24.07 -11.74
N LYS A 118 23.02 25.11 -11.51
CA LYS A 118 24.33 24.98 -10.85
C LYS A 118 24.36 25.79 -9.56
N PHE A 119 24.84 25.15 -8.50
CA PHE A 119 24.96 25.73 -7.18
C PHE A 119 26.43 25.69 -6.76
N GLU A 120 27.03 26.86 -6.53
CA GLU A 120 28.37 26.97 -5.99
C GLU A 120 28.31 26.95 -4.46
N VAL A 121 28.88 25.92 -3.85
CA VAL A 121 28.96 25.74 -2.40
C VAL A 121 30.36 26.14 -1.93
N LYS A 122 30.44 27.19 -1.12
CA LYS A 122 31.67 27.72 -0.51
C LYS A 122 31.71 27.37 0.98
N VAL A 123 32.87 26.91 1.45
CA VAL A 123 33.11 26.57 2.86
C VAL A 123 34.16 27.51 3.43
N PHE A 124 33.87 28.08 4.59
CA PHE A 124 34.77 28.98 5.31
C PHE A 124 35.11 28.38 6.67
N ALA A 125 36.40 28.41 7.00
CA ALA A 125 36.89 27.98 8.31
C ALA A 125 36.44 28.97 9.42
N THR A 126 36.72 28.65 10.67
CA THR A 126 36.30 29.44 11.84
C THR A 126 36.93 30.84 11.90
N ASP A 127 38.05 31.04 11.21
CA ASP A 127 38.72 32.34 11.04
C ASP A 127 38.11 33.20 9.92
N GLY A 128 37.11 32.67 9.19
CA GLY A 128 36.45 33.34 8.08
C GLY A 128 37.11 33.15 6.71
N ASN A 129 38.23 32.41 6.63
CA ASN A 129 38.91 32.17 5.36
C ASN A 129 38.18 31.12 4.52
N LEU A 130 38.02 31.41 3.22
CA LEU A 130 37.51 30.45 2.23
C LEU A 130 38.49 29.28 2.10
N THR A 131 38.04 28.07 2.40
CA THR A 131 38.89 26.86 2.41
C THR A 131 38.52 25.83 1.35
N TYR A 132 37.29 25.86 0.83
CA TYR A 132 36.83 24.88 -0.16
C TYR A 132 35.66 25.42 -0.98
N THR A 133 35.61 25.05 -2.26
CA THR A 133 34.49 25.33 -3.16
C THR A 133 34.13 24.06 -3.93
N GLN A 134 32.84 23.77 -4.05
CA GLN A 134 32.31 22.68 -4.87
C GLN A 134 31.09 23.15 -5.65
N THR A 135 31.00 22.77 -6.92
CA THR A 135 29.77 22.98 -7.71
C THR A 135 28.88 21.73 -7.64
N VAL A 136 27.60 21.94 -7.37
CA VAL A 136 26.54 20.91 -7.45
C VAL A 136 25.65 21.23 -8.65
N GLU A 137 25.39 20.24 -9.50
CA GLU A 137 24.47 20.37 -10.62
C GLU A 137 23.19 19.59 -10.35
N VAL A 138 22.03 20.23 -10.59
CA VAL A 138 20.70 19.64 -10.40
C VAL A 138 19.86 19.91 -11.64
N ALA A 139 19.31 18.86 -12.23
CA ALA A 139 18.46 18.98 -13.41
C ALA A 139 16.98 18.98 -13.00
N ARG A 140 16.19 19.92 -13.54
CA ARG A 140 14.73 19.96 -13.39
C ARG A 140 14.04 19.62 -14.70
N GLU A 141 12.96 18.84 -14.64
CA GLU A 141 12.16 18.45 -15.80
C GLU A 141 11.72 19.65 -16.65
N HIS A 142 11.88 19.53 -17.98
CA HIS A 142 11.25 20.47 -18.90
C HIS A 142 9.75 20.15 -19.02
N SER A 143 8.90 21.18 -18.96
CA SER A 143 7.49 21.01 -19.34
C SER A 143 7.40 20.52 -20.78
N ARG A 144 6.62 19.46 -21.04
CA ARG A 144 6.31 19.04 -22.42
C ARG A 144 5.72 20.23 -23.17
N GLN A 145 6.47 20.81 -24.11
CA GLN A 145 6.00 21.93 -24.93
C GLN A 145 4.82 21.48 -25.79
N SER A 146 3.83 22.36 -25.97
CA SER A 146 2.74 22.18 -26.94
C SER A 146 3.33 21.95 -28.33
N LEU A 147 2.72 21.08 -29.12
CA LEU A 147 3.14 20.92 -30.51
C LEU A 147 2.95 22.24 -31.27
N SER A 148 3.91 22.59 -32.12
CA SER A 148 3.78 23.76 -32.99
C SER A 148 2.68 23.54 -34.03
N ALA A 149 1.90 24.59 -34.31
CA ALA A 149 0.91 24.56 -35.40
C ALA A 149 1.55 24.43 -36.79
N SER A 150 2.86 24.72 -36.91
CA SER A 150 3.65 24.64 -38.16
C SER A 150 4.12 23.22 -38.50
N ASN A 151 4.24 22.34 -37.50
CA ASN A 151 4.71 20.97 -37.71
C ASN A 151 3.50 20.07 -37.89
N PHE A 152 3.48 19.21 -38.92
CA PHE A 152 2.42 18.24 -39.14
C PHE A 152 2.79 16.88 -38.54
N GLU A 153 2.50 16.69 -37.25
CA GLU A 153 2.92 15.53 -36.47
C GLU A 153 1.92 15.14 -35.38
N PHE A 154 1.97 13.87 -34.97
CA PHE A 154 1.45 13.43 -33.68
C PHE A 154 2.60 13.47 -32.66
N ALA A 155 2.32 13.87 -31.41
CA ALA A 155 3.34 13.78 -30.37
C ALA A 155 3.61 12.29 -30.07
N PRO A 156 4.87 11.86 -30.05
CA PRO A 156 5.21 10.48 -29.70
C PRO A 156 4.62 10.08 -28.34
N LYS A 157 4.16 8.82 -28.23
CA LYS A 157 3.64 8.22 -26.98
C LYS A 157 2.46 8.98 -26.34
N SER A 158 1.69 9.73 -27.14
CA SER A 158 0.54 10.50 -26.65
C SER A 158 -0.83 9.86 -26.91
N PHE A 159 -0.85 8.68 -27.54
CA PHE A 159 -2.07 7.96 -27.89
C PHE A 159 -2.65 7.26 -26.65
N GLU A 160 -3.94 7.46 -26.41
CA GLU A 160 -4.74 6.73 -25.43
C GLU A 160 -5.89 6.00 -26.12
N PRO A 161 -6.19 4.73 -25.79
CA PRO A 161 -5.59 3.98 -24.67
C PRO A 161 -4.15 3.54 -24.93
N LYS A 162 -3.29 3.62 -23.90
CA LYS A 162 -1.88 3.14 -23.94
C LYS A 162 -1.72 1.63 -23.91
N GLU A 163 -2.68 0.95 -23.32
CA GLU A 163 -2.66 -0.49 -23.07
C GLU A 163 -3.91 -1.10 -23.68
N GLU A 164 -3.84 -2.40 -24.00
CA GLU A 164 -5.00 -3.15 -24.46
C GLU A 164 -6.20 -3.05 -23.49
N ARG A 165 -7.40 -3.10 -24.07
CA ARG A 165 -8.66 -2.99 -23.33
C ARG A 165 -9.63 -4.10 -23.72
N GLY A 166 -10.16 -4.79 -22.72
CA GLY A 166 -11.34 -5.64 -22.84
C GLY A 166 -12.56 -4.92 -22.27
N LEU A 167 -13.62 -4.76 -23.06
CA LEU A 167 -14.81 -3.98 -22.70
C LEU A 167 -16.09 -4.72 -23.07
N ASN A 168 -17.17 -4.47 -22.35
CA ASN A 168 -18.52 -4.96 -22.67
C ASN A 168 -19.28 -3.99 -23.57
N VAL A 169 -20.35 -4.49 -24.19
CA VAL A 169 -21.34 -3.66 -24.87
C VAL A 169 -21.92 -2.61 -23.92
N GLY A 170 -22.06 -1.37 -24.40
CA GLY A 170 -22.56 -0.24 -23.62
C GLY A 170 -21.50 0.55 -22.85
N GLU A 171 -20.30 -0.01 -22.69
CA GLU A 171 -19.18 0.71 -22.07
C GLU A 171 -18.58 1.76 -22.99
N ILE A 172 -17.91 2.76 -22.40
CA ILE A 172 -17.31 3.88 -23.13
C ILE A 172 -15.79 3.72 -23.12
N VAL A 173 -15.18 3.79 -24.30
CA VAL A 173 -13.74 3.94 -24.47
C VAL A 173 -13.42 5.40 -24.81
N GLU A 174 -12.41 5.94 -24.13
CA GLU A 174 -11.84 7.25 -24.43
C GLU A 174 -10.62 7.09 -25.34
N PHE A 175 -10.64 7.82 -26.45
CA PHE A 175 -9.50 7.99 -27.33
C PHE A 175 -8.93 9.39 -27.18
N SER A 176 -7.64 9.51 -26.94
CA SER A 176 -6.97 10.82 -27.01
C SER A 176 -5.61 10.74 -27.68
N VAL A 177 -5.17 11.87 -28.21
CA VAL A 177 -3.85 12.03 -28.83
C VAL A 177 -3.44 13.49 -28.82
N ARG A 178 -2.14 13.77 -28.72
CA ARG A 178 -1.61 15.10 -29.01
C ARG A 178 -1.24 15.20 -30.49
N ALA A 179 -1.81 16.16 -31.18
CA ALA A 179 -1.66 16.36 -32.61
C ALA A 179 -1.49 17.84 -32.94
N THR A 180 -0.95 18.16 -34.12
CA THR A 180 -0.83 19.54 -34.61
C THR A 180 -2.13 20.34 -34.39
N PRO A 181 -2.07 21.50 -33.70
CA PRO A 181 -3.24 22.36 -33.52
C PRO A 181 -3.94 22.74 -34.83
N GLY A 182 -5.28 22.71 -34.80
CA GLY A 182 -6.14 23.07 -35.94
C GLY A 182 -6.36 21.95 -36.97
N SER A 183 -5.79 20.76 -36.76
CA SER A 183 -6.07 19.58 -37.59
C SER A 183 -7.45 18.99 -37.31
N GLN A 184 -8.01 18.27 -38.29
CA GLN A 184 -9.10 17.32 -38.09
C GLN A 184 -8.50 15.97 -37.66
N VAL A 185 -9.00 15.41 -36.56
CA VAL A 185 -8.47 14.15 -36.00
C VAL A 185 -9.62 13.17 -35.80
N HIS A 186 -9.43 11.93 -36.21
CA HIS A 186 -10.37 10.84 -35.93
C HIS A 186 -9.65 9.52 -35.69
N VAL A 187 -10.34 8.57 -35.07
CA VAL A 187 -9.89 7.19 -34.90
C VAL A 187 -10.75 6.29 -35.79
N LEU A 188 -10.09 5.44 -36.57
CA LEU A 188 -10.74 4.31 -37.25
C LEU A 188 -10.61 3.08 -36.35
N LEU A 189 -11.74 2.48 -36.00
CA LEU A 189 -11.82 1.25 -35.20
C LEU A 189 -12.79 0.29 -35.91
N GLY A 190 -12.27 -0.76 -36.54
CA GLY A 190 -13.02 -1.55 -37.50
C GLY A 190 -13.64 -0.68 -38.59
N LYS A 191 -14.98 -0.68 -38.68
CA LYS A 191 -15.76 0.15 -39.63
C LYS A 191 -16.21 1.49 -39.05
N LYS A 192 -15.89 1.79 -37.79
CA LYS A 192 -16.31 3.01 -37.10
C LYS A 192 -15.29 4.11 -37.31
N GLN A 193 -15.78 5.33 -37.52
CA GLN A 193 -14.97 6.54 -37.58
C GLN A 193 -15.38 7.46 -36.44
N ILE A 194 -14.49 7.61 -35.45
CA ILE A 194 -14.75 8.33 -34.20
C ILE A 194 -14.03 9.68 -34.28
N ALA A 195 -14.78 10.77 -34.33
CA ALA A 195 -14.20 12.11 -34.39
C ALA A 195 -13.60 12.51 -33.03
N LEU A 196 -12.37 13.03 -33.05
CA LEU A 196 -11.70 13.59 -31.88
C LEU A 196 -11.69 15.11 -32.00
N ALA A 197 -12.10 15.80 -30.94
CA ALA A 197 -12.14 17.26 -30.90
C ALA A 197 -11.04 17.80 -29.98
N SER A 198 -10.44 18.93 -30.36
CA SER A 198 -9.48 19.63 -29.51
C SER A 198 -10.17 20.06 -28.21
N ILE A 199 -9.54 19.81 -27.07
CA ILE A 199 -10.11 20.13 -25.76
C ILE A 199 -10.36 21.63 -25.57
N ALA A 200 -9.53 22.48 -26.20
CA ALA A 200 -9.73 23.92 -26.23
C ALA A 200 -11.03 24.30 -26.96
N SER A 201 -11.39 23.58 -28.02
CA SER A 201 -12.65 23.80 -28.75
C SER A 201 -13.86 23.24 -28.01
N LEU A 202 -13.70 22.17 -27.23
CA LEU A 202 -14.79 21.56 -26.49
C LEU A 202 -15.21 22.41 -25.28
N LYS A 203 -14.26 23.01 -24.57
CA LYS A 203 -14.54 23.87 -23.40
C LYS A 203 -15.23 25.19 -23.73
N THR A 204 -15.10 25.68 -24.96
CA THR A 204 -15.70 26.94 -25.41
C THR A 204 -17.07 26.76 -26.08
N ARG A 205 -17.50 25.51 -26.34
CA ARG A 205 -18.84 25.22 -26.86
C ARG A 205 -19.88 25.47 -25.77
N LYS A 206 -20.80 26.42 -26.02
CA LYS A 206 -22.04 26.52 -25.23
C LYS A 206 -22.82 25.21 -25.38
N ALA A 207 -23.42 24.72 -24.29
CA ALA A 207 -24.31 23.56 -24.30
C ALA A 207 -25.48 23.84 -25.26
N SER A 208 -25.33 23.44 -26.51
CA SER A 208 -26.34 23.61 -27.56
C SER A 208 -27.06 22.28 -27.72
N THR A 209 -28.38 22.35 -27.69
CA THR A 209 -29.35 21.29 -27.99
C THR A 209 -29.11 20.73 -29.38
N ASN A 210 -28.27 19.70 -29.52
CA ASN A 210 -28.03 19.03 -30.80
C ASN A 210 -28.78 17.69 -30.89
N THR A 211 -29.84 17.72 -31.68
CA THR A 211 -30.66 16.60 -32.15
C THR A 211 -30.08 15.90 -33.40
N GLY A 212 -28.76 15.97 -33.63
CA GLY A 212 -28.09 15.41 -34.82
C GLY A 212 -27.49 14.00 -34.63
N SER A 213 -27.51 13.19 -35.70
CA SER A 213 -27.09 11.78 -35.77
C SER A 213 -25.57 11.58 -35.76
N GLY A 214 -24.90 11.74 -34.62
CA GLY A 214 -23.47 11.45 -34.46
C GLY A 214 -23.19 10.37 -33.42
N ILE A 215 -22.14 9.58 -33.63
CA ILE A 215 -21.63 8.48 -32.77
C ILE A 215 -21.37 8.90 -31.30
N ASN A 216 -21.31 10.20 -31.00
CA ASN A 216 -21.00 10.73 -29.66
C ASN A 216 -22.23 11.27 -28.89
N ARG A 217 -23.45 11.01 -29.36
CA ARG A 217 -24.70 11.51 -28.75
C ARG A 217 -24.93 10.85 -27.37
N GLY A 218 -25.25 11.65 -26.34
CA GLY A 218 -25.56 11.13 -24.99
C GLY A 218 -24.33 10.83 -24.13
N LEU A 219 -23.16 11.40 -24.48
CA LEU A 219 -21.88 11.24 -23.76
C LEU A 219 -21.42 12.54 -23.07
N GLU A 220 -22.29 13.54 -22.95
CA GLU A 220 -21.98 14.88 -22.45
C GLU A 220 -21.41 14.83 -21.01
N ALA A 221 -21.95 13.96 -20.16
CA ALA A 221 -21.45 13.76 -18.80
C ALA A 221 -20.03 13.18 -18.77
N ALA A 222 -19.71 12.24 -19.67
CA ALA A 222 -18.38 11.67 -19.80
C ALA A 222 -17.36 12.72 -20.31
N TYR A 223 -17.77 13.57 -21.26
CA TYR A 223 -16.96 14.73 -21.68
C TYR A 223 -16.74 15.74 -20.55
N GLY A 224 -17.74 15.98 -19.69
CA GLY A 224 -17.59 16.81 -18.50
C GLY A 224 -16.45 16.35 -17.59
N GLN A 225 -16.30 15.04 -17.40
CA GLN A 225 -15.19 14.45 -16.61
C GLN A 225 -13.84 14.60 -17.31
N VAL A 226 -13.78 14.48 -18.64
CA VAL A 226 -12.54 14.76 -19.40
C VAL A 226 -12.09 16.22 -19.19
N PHE A 227 -13.02 17.18 -19.16
CA PHE A 227 -12.70 18.60 -19.00
C PHE A 227 -12.10 18.95 -17.64
N GLN A 228 -12.50 18.22 -16.60
CA GLN A 228 -11.92 18.35 -15.26
C GLN A 228 -10.50 17.76 -15.20
N ARG A 229 -10.21 16.70 -15.98
CA ARG A 229 -8.90 16.03 -16.00
C ARG A 229 -7.80 16.81 -16.72
N HIS A 230 -8.14 17.66 -17.68
CA HIS A 230 -7.13 18.35 -18.50
C HIS A 230 -7.26 19.89 -18.44
N PRO A 231 -6.16 20.64 -18.28
CA PRO A 231 -6.18 22.10 -18.25
C PRO A 231 -6.60 22.70 -19.61
N ALA A 232 -7.20 23.89 -19.60
CA ALA A 232 -7.76 24.52 -20.81
C ALA A 232 -6.71 24.95 -21.85
N ALA A 233 -5.43 25.04 -21.47
CA ALA A 233 -4.35 25.58 -22.30
C ALA A 233 -3.60 24.54 -23.16
N GLN A 234 -4.22 23.39 -23.49
CA GLN A 234 -3.63 22.34 -24.33
C GLN A 234 -4.35 22.26 -25.69
N PRO A 235 -4.12 23.22 -26.62
CA PRO A 235 -4.82 23.25 -27.91
C PRO A 235 -4.50 22.06 -28.82
N ASP A 236 -3.38 21.38 -28.57
CA ASP A 236 -2.89 20.23 -29.29
C ASP A 236 -3.42 18.89 -28.75
N LEU A 237 -4.18 18.86 -27.64
CA LEU A 237 -4.82 17.63 -27.15
C LEU A 237 -6.21 17.44 -27.77
N TYR A 238 -6.38 16.31 -28.44
CA TYR A 238 -7.63 15.89 -29.09
C TYR A 238 -8.21 14.69 -28.36
N VAL A 239 -9.52 14.73 -28.06
CA VAL A 239 -10.23 13.68 -27.33
C VAL A 239 -11.55 13.31 -28.02
N GLY A 240 -11.85 12.02 -28.07
CA GLY A 240 -13.07 11.42 -28.60
C GLY A 240 -13.52 10.29 -27.69
N LEU A 241 -14.83 10.08 -27.59
CA LEU A 241 -15.40 8.99 -26.81
C LEU A 241 -16.19 8.09 -27.75
N TYR A 242 -16.19 6.79 -27.48
CA TYR A 242 -17.00 5.83 -28.22
C TYR A 242 -17.68 4.87 -27.25
N ARG A 243 -19.00 4.72 -27.39
CA ARG A 243 -19.77 3.73 -26.64
C ARG A 243 -19.84 2.45 -27.48
N ILE A 244 -19.40 1.33 -26.92
CA ILE A 244 -19.45 0.03 -27.59
C ILE A 244 -20.91 -0.32 -27.92
N GLU A 245 -21.20 -0.55 -29.20
CA GLU A 245 -22.52 -0.92 -29.68
C GLU A 245 -22.69 -2.44 -29.74
N ALA A 246 -23.92 -2.94 -29.67
CA ALA A 246 -24.20 -4.38 -29.63
C ALA A 246 -23.68 -5.15 -30.87
N ASN A 247 -23.65 -4.48 -32.03
CA ASN A 247 -23.24 -5.04 -33.32
C ASN A 247 -21.73 -4.91 -33.60
N ASP A 248 -20.95 -4.25 -32.75
CA ASP A 248 -19.51 -4.13 -32.93
C ASP A 248 -18.80 -5.49 -32.77
N GLN A 249 -17.77 -5.76 -33.57
CA GLN A 249 -17.05 -7.05 -33.60
C GLN A 249 -15.53 -6.84 -33.48
N PHE A 250 -15.08 -6.12 -32.46
CA PHE A 250 -13.66 -5.86 -32.25
C PHE A 250 -13.02 -7.02 -31.46
N TYR A 251 -11.99 -7.63 -32.03
CA TYR A 251 -11.15 -8.61 -31.37
C TYR A 251 -9.69 -8.28 -31.66
N GLN A 252 -8.96 -7.88 -30.62
CA GLN A 252 -7.61 -7.33 -30.76
C GLN A 252 -7.51 -6.22 -31.83
N GLU A 253 -8.58 -5.43 -32.00
CA GLU A 253 -8.66 -4.41 -33.05
C GLU A 253 -7.75 -3.23 -32.68
N HIS A 254 -6.83 -2.86 -33.57
CA HIS A 254 -5.94 -1.73 -33.38
C HIS A 254 -6.62 -0.41 -33.78
N PRO A 255 -6.79 0.56 -32.87
CA PRO A 255 -7.19 1.92 -33.23
C PRO A 255 -6.20 2.56 -34.20
N ARG A 256 -6.69 3.14 -35.29
CA ARG A 256 -5.87 3.90 -36.24
C ARG A 256 -6.19 5.38 -36.15
N TYR A 257 -5.26 6.19 -35.69
CA TYR A 257 -5.41 7.64 -35.56
C TYR A 257 -5.08 8.29 -36.88
N VAL A 258 -6.01 9.08 -37.38
CA VAL A 258 -5.87 9.81 -38.64
C VAL A 258 -5.92 11.29 -38.33
N MET A 259 -4.90 12.02 -38.75
CA MET A 259 -4.84 13.47 -38.74
C MET A 259 -4.89 14.00 -40.17
N GLN A 260 -5.71 15.03 -40.39
CA GLN A 260 -5.84 15.72 -41.67
C GLN A 260 -5.72 17.24 -41.46
N LYS A 261 -4.92 17.90 -42.30
CA LYS A 261 -4.79 19.36 -42.32
C LYS A 261 -4.44 19.81 -43.74
N ALA A 262 -5.27 20.67 -44.32
CA ALA A 262 -5.22 21.02 -45.74
C ALA A 262 -5.22 19.75 -46.62
N THR A 263 -4.27 19.59 -47.54
CA THR A 263 -4.15 18.41 -48.42
C THR A 263 -3.33 17.26 -47.82
N LYS A 264 -2.81 17.41 -46.59
CA LYS A 264 -1.96 16.40 -45.94
C LYS A 264 -2.78 15.49 -45.04
N SER A 265 -2.43 14.21 -45.01
CA SER A 265 -2.97 13.21 -44.08
C SER A 265 -1.86 12.36 -43.48
N LEU A 266 -1.97 12.04 -42.20
CA LEU A 266 -1.06 11.15 -41.46
C LEU A 266 -1.90 10.12 -40.71
N THR A 267 -1.53 8.84 -40.82
CA THR A 267 -2.16 7.74 -40.06
C THR A 267 -1.14 7.05 -39.19
N VAL A 268 -1.46 6.82 -37.92
CA VAL A 268 -0.65 6.05 -36.98
C VAL A 268 -1.50 4.95 -36.35
N VAL A 269 -0.99 3.73 -36.35
CA VAL A 269 -1.63 2.58 -35.70
C VAL A 269 -1.23 2.56 -34.24
N SER A 270 -2.21 2.46 -33.34
CA SER A 270 -1.94 2.31 -31.91
C SER A 270 -1.36 0.93 -31.61
N PRO A 271 -0.34 0.82 -30.73
CA PRO A 271 0.09 -0.47 -30.22
C PRO A 271 -0.96 -1.13 -29.31
N ALA A 272 -1.87 -0.36 -28.71
CA ALA A 272 -2.97 -0.89 -27.93
C ALA A 272 -4.05 -1.51 -28.82
N THR A 273 -4.78 -2.47 -28.26
CA THR A 273 -5.90 -3.16 -28.92
C THR A 273 -7.19 -2.99 -28.14
N ILE A 274 -8.32 -3.09 -28.83
CA ILE A 274 -9.66 -3.14 -28.25
C ILE A 274 -10.30 -4.50 -28.55
N THR A 275 -10.79 -5.15 -27.51
CA THR A 275 -11.55 -6.40 -27.59
C THR A 275 -12.91 -6.21 -26.93
N ILE A 276 -13.97 -6.61 -27.64
CA ILE A 276 -15.32 -6.67 -27.06
C ILE A 276 -15.53 -8.03 -26.43
N LEU A 277 -15.77 -8.02 -25.13
CA LEU A 277 -16.10 -9.20 -24.34
C LEU A 277 -17.59 -9.50 -24.53
N ARG A 278 -17.89 -10.68 -25.08
CA ARG A 278 -19.27 -11.12 -25.35
C ARG A 278 -19.82 -12.07 -24.30
N GLN A 279 -18.94 -12.73 -23.57
CA GLN A 279 -19.28 -13.58 -22.45
C GLN A 279 -18.33 -13.29 -21.30
N PRO A 280 -18.82 -13.22 -20.05
CA PRO A 280 -17.94 -13.12 -18.90
C PRO A 280 -17.07 -14.37 -18.81
N GLN A 281 -15.82 -14.21 -18.38
CA GLN A 281 -14.92 -15.32 -18.09
C GLN A 281 -14.91 -15.58 -16.58
N ILE A 282 -14.59 -16.81 -16.18
CA ILE A 282 -14.38 -17.12 -14.77
C ILE A 282 -12.89 -17.19 -14.48
N ALA A 283 -12.46 -16.48 -13.44
CA ALA A 283 -11.11 -16.55 -12.90
C ALA A 283 -11.14 -17.10 -11.48
N HIS A 284 -9.98 -17.56 -11.00
CA HIS A 284 -9.77 -17.79 -9.57
C HIS A 284 -8.45 -17.18 -9.12
N THR A 285 -8.43 -16.68 -7.88
CA THR A 285 -7.22 -16.21 -7.22
C THR A 285 -6.26 -17.37 -6.97
N ILE A 286 -4.95 -17.14 -7.12
CA ILE A 286 -3.92 -18.20 -6.98
C ILE A 286 -2.91 -17.95 -5.85
N HIS A 287 -3.13 -16.91 -5.04
CA HIS A 287 -2.25 -16.56 -3.93
C HIS A 287 -3.04 -16.45 -2.63
N LYS A 288 -2.36 -16.72 -1.51
CA LYS A 288 -2.92 -16.59 -0.17
C LYS A 288 -3.42 -15.17 0.15
N ASP A 289 -2.77 -14.16 -0.44
CA ASP A 289 -3.07 -12.74 -0.24
C ASP A 289 -3.19 -11.99 -1.59
N THR A 290 -4.15 -12.37 -2.44
CA THR A 290 -4.37 -11.69 -3.74
C THR A 290 -4.87 -10.26 -3.55
N ILE A 291 -4.11 -9.28 -4.03
CA ILE A 291 -4.42 -7.85 -3.84
C ILE A 291 -5.56 -7.43 -4.78
N THR A 292 -6.61 -6.84 -4.20
CA THR A 292 -7.70 -6.21 -4.96
C THR A 292 -7.63 -4.69 -4.88
N ARG A 293 -8.07 -3.99 -5.93
CA ARG A 293 -7.98 -2.53 -6.05
C ARG A 293 -9.27 -1.91 -6.58
N VAL A 294 -9.46 -0.62 -6.28
CA VAL A 294 -10.58 0.17 -6.82
C VAL A 294 -10.46 0.42 -8.33
N ALA A 295 -9.21 0.55 -8.82
CA ALA A 295 -8.86 0.76 -10.22
C ALA A 295 -7.40 0.33 -10.43
N PRO A 296 -6.94 0.18 -11.68
CA PRO A 296 -5.52 -0.04 -11.98
C PRO A 296 -4.65 0.98 -11.25
N ASP A 297 -3.65 0.47 -10.51
CA ASP A 297 -2.64 1.24 -9.78
C ASP A 297 -3.17 2.23 -8.71
N LEU A 298 -4.47 2.19 -8.37
CA LEU A 298 -5.08 2.97 -7.29
C LEU A 298 -5.19 2.18 -5.98
N ALA A 299 -6.00 2.70 -5.05
CA ALA A 299 -6.15 2.19 -3.68
C ALA A 299 -6.43 0.69 -3.62
N ARG A 300 -5.79 0.03 -2.64
CA ARG A 300 -6.01 -1.38 -2.30
C ARG A 300 -7.27 -1.52 -1.44
N LEU A 301 -8.00 -2.63 -1.61
CA LEU A 301 -9.24 -2.93 -0.89
C LEU A 301 -9.13 -4.16 0.01
N THR A 302 -8.46 -5.22 -0.42
CA THR A 302 -8.29 -6.46 0.35
C THR A 302 -6.86 -7.00 0.22
N PRO A 303 -6.58 -8.11 0.90
CA PRO A 303 -6.31 -9.32 0.11
C PRO A 303 -7.48 -10.31 0.11
N LEU A 304 -7.70 -10.99 -1.02
CA LEU A 304 -8.56 -12.18 -1.13
C LEU A 304 -7.70 -13.45 -0.96
N PRO A 305 -8.20 -14.49 -0.27
CA PRO A 305 -7.54 -15.79 -0.21
C PRO A 305 -7.48 -16.51 -1.55
N GLU A 306 -6.69 -17.57 -1.62
CA GLU A 306 -6.55 -18.44 -2.80
C GLU A 306 -7.85 -19.19 -3.13
N GLY A 307 -8.12 -19.38 -4.43
CA GLY A 307 -9.23 -20.17 -4.95
C GLY A 307 -10.57 -19.43 -5.03
N VAL A 308 -10.63 -18.14 -4.69
CA VAL A 308 -11.84 -17.32 -4.80
C VAL A 308 -12.23 -17.19 -6.26
N ARG A 309 -13.45 -17.64 -6.61
CA ARG A 309 -13.98 -17.58 -7.98
C ARG A 309 -14.55 -16.19 -8.28
N LEU A 310 -14.17 -15.64 -9.41
CA LEU A 310 -14.49 -14.26 -9.82
C LEU A 310 -15.03 -14.23 -11.25
N ILE A 311 -15.94 -13.30 -11.49
CA ILE A 311 -16.46 -13.01 -12.83
C ILE A 311 -15.60 -11.92 -13.44
N VAL A 312 -14.87 -12.24 -14.51
CA VAL A 312 -14.09 -11.29 -15.30
C VAL A 312 -14.98 -10.71 -16.40
N ASP A 313 -15.04 -9.38 -16.44
CA ASP A 313 -15.87 -8.65 -17.39
C ASP A 313 -15.16 -7.45 -18.03
N GLY A 314 -13.84 -7.37 -17.87
CA GLY A 314 -13.03 -6.31 -18.45
C GLY A 314 -11.54 -6.49 -18.15
N TYR A 315 -10.70 -5.80 -18.89
CA TYR A 315 -9.28 -5.69 -18.57
C TYR A 315 -8.66 -4.41 -19.13
N GLN A 316 -7.55 -4.00 -18.51
CA GLN A 316 -6.67 -2.93 -18.93
C GLN A 316 -5.23 -3.42 -18.78
N GLY A 317 -4.59 -3.78 -19.90
CA GLY A 317 -3.29 -4.46 -19.87
C GLY A 317 -3.31 -5.64 -18.90
N GLU A 318 -2.33 -5.66 -17.98
CA GLU A 318 -2.21 -6.68 -16.93
C GLU A 318 -3.19 -6.52 -15.75
N ASN A 319 -4.14 -5.59 -15.81
CA ASN A 319 -5.14 -5.39 -14.76
C ASN A 319 -6.48 -5.97 -15.22
N ILE A 320 -6.95 -7.00 -14.54
CA ILE A 320 -8.21 -7.69 -14.82
C ILE A 320 -9.31 -7.10 -13.94
N ARG A 321 -10.42 -6.70 -14.57
CA ARG A 321 -11.61 -6.22 -13.87
C ARG A 321 -12.49 -7.41 -13.50
N CYS A 322 -12.71 -7.56 -12.20
CA CYS A 322 -13.51 -8.62 -11.61
C CYS A 322 -14.77 -8.01 -10.99
N ARG A 323 -15.93 -8.56 -11.33
CA ARG A 323 -17.23 -8.13 -10.83
C ARG A 323 -17.57 -8.88 -9.54
N TYR A 324 -17.82 -8.12 -8.47
CA TYR A 324 -18.36 -8.64 -7.20
C TYR A 324 -19.88 -8.63 -7.22
N ALA A 325 -20.48 -7.51 -7.64
CA ALA A 325 -21.92 -7.33 -7.81
C ALA A 325 -22.18 -6.50 -9.08
N PRO A 326 -23.40 -6.41 -9.62
CA PRO A 326 -23.68 -5.69 -10.89
C PRO A 326 -23.07 -4.28 -10.97
N ASN A 327 -23.00 -3.56 -9.86
CA ASN A 327 -22.43 -2.20 -9.79
C ASN A 327 -21.14 -2.11 -8.95
N LYS A 328 -20.52 -3.24 -8.61
CA LYS A 328 -19.30 -3.28 -7.79
C LYS A 328 -18.23 -4.14 -8.45
N HIS A 329 -17.11 -3.50 -8.78
CA HIS A 329 -15.98 -4.13 -9.45
C HIS A 329 -14.71 -3.87 -8.64
N VAL A 330 -13.76 -4.78 -8.79
CA VAL A 330 -12.39 -4.63 -8.32
C VAL A 330 -11.42 -4.95 -9.45
N TRP A 331 -10.17 -4.56 -9.26
CA TRP A 331 -9.09 -4.81 -10.20
C TRP A 331 -8.00 -5.65 -9.54
N ILE A 332 -7.55 -6.67 -10.25
CA ILE A 332 -6.55 -7.65 -9.80
C ILE A 332 -5.50 -7.80 -10.91
N LYS A 333 -4.22 -7.98 -10.56
CA LYS A 333 -3.20 -8.23 -11.59
C LYS A 333 -3.43 -9.60 -12.21
N LYS A 334 -3.21 -9.71 -13.53
CA LYS A 334 -3.40 -10.95 -14.28
C LYS A 334 -2.53 -12.09 -13.72
N GLU A 335 -1.33 -11.77 -13.25
CA GLU A 335 -0.43 -12.73 -12.60
C GLU A 335 -0.99 -13.33 -11.30
N ASP A 336 -1.91 -12.65 -10.63
CA ASP A 336 -2.56 -13.13 -9.39
C ASP A 336 -3.81 -13.99 -9.66
N LEU A 337 -4.12 -14.26 -10.94
CA LEU A 337 -5.32 -14.98 -11.39
C LEU A 337 -4.97 -16.14 -12.32
N SER A 338 -5.72 -17.22 -12.17
CA SER A 338 -5.84 -18.25 -13.19
C SER A 338 -7.17 -18.07 -13.91
N LEU A 339 -7.09 -17.76 -15.21
CA LEU A 339 -8.23 -17.58 -16.09
C LEU A 339 -8.67 -18.96 -16.58
N GLY A 340 -9.87 -19.41 -16.20
CA GLY A 340 -10.41 -20.70 -16.62
C GLY A 340 -11.07 -20.64 -18.00
N ASP A 341 -11.52 -21.79 -18.49
CA ASP A 341 -12.33 -21.88 -19.70
C ASP A 341 -13.65 -21.10 -19.52
N SER A 342 -14.03 -20.33 -20.55
CA SER A 342 -15.11 -19.32 -20.52
C SER A 342 -16.54 -19.88 -20.43
N THR A 343 -16.72 -21.09 -19.91
CA THR A 343 -17.97 -21.87 -19.96
C THR A 343 -18.47 -22.36 -18.59
N GLY A 344 -17.79 -22.03 -17.50
CA GLY A 344 -18.25 -22.38 -16.15
C GLY A 344 -19.50 -21.59 -15.71
N PRO A 345 -20.37 -22.15 -14.85
CA PRO A 345 -21.49 -21.42 -14.28
C PRO A 345 -20.99 -20.23 -13.45
N THR A 346 -21.83 -19.19 -13.40
CA THR A 346 -21.66 -18.03 -12.51
C THR A 346 -21.34 -18.49 -11.08
N PRO A 347 -20.30 -17.97 -10.42
CA PRO A 347 -20.02 -18.30 -9.04
C PRO A 347 -21.15 -17.84 -8.12
N ASP A 348 -21.79 -18.78 -7.43
CA ASP A 348 -22.94 -18.57 -6.57
C ASP A 348 -22.99 -19.54 -5.38
N SER A 349 -23.63 -19.14 -4.29
CA SER A 349 -23.86 -20.04 -3.17
C SER A 349 -25.14 -19.73 -2.41
N VAL A 350 -25.53 -20.65 -1.54
CA VAL A 350 -26.65 -20.48 -0.62
C VAL A 350 -26.13 -20.66 0.80
N ALA A 351 -26.17 -19.60 1.61
CA ALA A 351 -25.78 -19.65 3.01
C ALA A 351 -26.93 -20.20 3.86
N ARG A 352 -26.73 -21.37 4.47
CA ARG A 352 -27.77 -22.08 5.25
C ARG A 352 -27.59 -21.99 6.77
N THR A 353 -26.36 -21.88 7.22
CA THR A 353 -26.02 -21.88 8.64
C THR A 353 -24.88 -20.92 8.90
N ILE A 354 -24.86 -20.33 10.09
CA ILE A 354 -23.68 -19.67 10.64
C ILE A 354 -23.31 -20.37 11.93
N GLN A 355 -22.05 -20.74 12.09
CA GLN A 355 -21.53 -21.42 13.29
C GLN A 355 -20.39 -20.62 13.89
N VAL A 356 -20.23 -20.68 15.21
CA VAL A 356 -19.05 -20.15 15.90
C VAL A 356 -18.21 -21.32 16.41
N LYS A 357 -16.92 -21.29 16.11
CA LYS A 357 -15.90 -22.18 16.67
C LYS A 357 -14.94 -21.39 17.56
N ASP A 358 -14.21 -22.09 18.41
CA ASP A 358 -13.21 -21.49 19.30
C ASP A 358 -11.87 -22.21 19.16
N ASP A 359 -10.79 -21.44 19.12
CA ASP A 359 -9.43 -21.96 19.02
C ASP A 359 -8.43 -21.11 19.84
N SER A 360 -7.12 -21.32 19.61
CA SER A 360 -6.07 -20.59 20.32
C SER A 360 -5.97 -19.11 19.92
N TYR A 361 -6.38 -18.75 18.70
CA TYR A 361 -6.38 -17.37 18.20
C TYR A 361 -7.59 -16.59 18.73
N GLY A 362 -8.76 -17.23 18.72
CA GLY A 362 -9.98 -16.70 19.31
C GLY A 362 -11.23 -17.43 18.87
N GLU A 363 -12.24 -16.68 18.45
CA GLU A 363 -13.50 -17.24 17.95
C GLU A 363 -13.62 -17.03 16.46
N THR A 364 -14.16 -18.03 15.77
CA THR A 364 -14.23 -18.06 14.32
C THR A 364 -15.67 -18.22 13.87
N VAL A 365 -16.16 -17.24 13.11
CA VAL A 365 -17.46 -17.32 12.44
C VAL A 365 -17.28 -18.12 11.15
N VAL A 366 -17.95 -19.26 11.08
CA VAL A 366 -17.89 -20.20 9.96
C VAL A 366 -19.18 -20.11 9.17
N ILE A 367 -19.05 -19.84 7.87
CA ILE A 367 -20.16 -19.74 6.92
C ILE A 367 -19.92 -20.79 5.82
N PRO A 368 -20.57 -21.96 5.90
CA PRO A 368 -20.43 -22.99 4.87
C PRO A 368 -20.97 -22.51 3.52
N LEU A 369 -20.13 -22.61 2.49
CA LEU A 369 -20.50 -22.36 1.09
C LEU A 369 -20.18 -23.60 0.25
N ASN A 370 -20.74 -23.69 -0.94
CA ASN A 370 -20.40 -24.73 -1.93
C ASN A 370 -19.20 -24.35 -2.82
N GLN A 371 -18.71 -23.11 -2.74
CA GLN A 371 -17.55 -22.61 -3.46
C GLN A 371 -16.97 -21.37 -2.77
N ARG A 372 -15.68 -21.08 -3.01
CA ARG A 372 -15.01 -19.88 -2.49
C ARG A 372 -15.44 -18.64 -3.27
N LEU A 373 -16.02 -17.67 -2.56
CA LEU A 373 -16.61 -16.47 -3.14
C LEU A 373 -15.97 -15.19 -2.61
N PRO A 374 -15.99 -14.09 -3.38
CA PRO A 374 -15.44 -12.82 -2.96
C PRO A 374 -16.18 -12.27 -1.74
N PHE A 375 -15.44 -11.64 -0.83
CA PHE A 375 -15.99 -11.01 0.35
C PHE A 375 -15.30 -9.69 0.69
N LEU A 376 -15.90 -8.93 1.58
CA LEU A 376 -15.34 -7.71 2.16
C LEU A 376 -15.67 -7.66 3.66
N VAL A 377 -14.68 -7.34 4.49
CA VAL A 377 -14.86 -7.12 5.93
C VAL A 377 -14.70 -5.64 6.26
N GLU A 378 -15.63 -5.06 7.00
CA GLU A 378 -15.65 -3.66 7.40
C GLU A 378 -15.69 -3.55 8.95
N GLN A 379 -14.85 -2.67 9.52
CA GLN A 379 -14.79 -2.42 10.97
C GLN A 379 -15.62 -1.19 11.36
N ASN A 380 -16.33 -1.27 12.49
CA ASN A 380 -16.89 -0.12 13.19
C ASN A 380 -16.49 -0.16 14.67
N LEU A 381 -15.57 0.72 15.07
CA LEU A 381 -15.08 0.73 16.44
C LEU A 381 -16.05 1.32 17.46
N LYS A 382 -16.97 2.20 17.04
CA LYS A 382 -17.89 2.87 17.98
C LYS A 382 -18.86 1.89 18.63
N THR A 383 -19.30 0.90 17.86
CA THR A 383 -20.19 -0.17 18.32
C THR A 383 -19.44 -1.50 18.50
N ASN A 384 -18.11 -1.48 18.45
CA ASN A 384 -17.24 -2.66 18.45
C ASN A 384 -17.76 -3.79 17.55
N HIS A 385 -17.95 -3.48 16.27
CA HIS A 385 -18.70 -4.31 15.32
C HIS A 385 -17.85 -4.67 14.09
N LEU A 386 -18.02 -5.89 13.59
CA LEU A 386 -17.50 -6.34 12.30
C LEU A 386 -18.66 -6.68 11.38
N ASN A 387 -18.54 -6.22 10.14
CA ASN A 387 -19.46 -6.61 9.08
C ASN A 387 -18.72 -7.39 8.01
N ILE A 388 -19.25 -8.54 7.59
CA ILE A 388 -18.77 -9.26 6.40
C ILE A 388 -19.86 -9.31 5.33
N LYS A 389 -19.52 -8.88 4.11
CA LYS A 389 -20.33 -9.00 2.91
C LYS A 389 -19.72 -10.07 2.01
N ILE A 390 -20.51 -11.06 1.64
CA ILE A 390 -20.14 -12.13 0.72
C ILE A 390 -20.94 -11.96 -0.57
N TYR A 391 -20.23 -11.90 -1.67
CA TYR A 391 -20.78 -11.61 -2.99
C TYR A 391 -21.03 -12.91 -3.76
N GLY A 392 -22.18 -13.00 -4.44
CA GLY A 392 -22.67 -14.22 -5.09
C GLY A 392 -23.49 -15.13 -4.18
N VAL A 393 -23.90 -14.69 -2.99
CA VAL A 393 -24.59 -15.56 -2.01
C VAL A 393 -26.04 -15.15 -1.82
N LEU A 394 -26.94 -16.14 -1.87
CA LEU A 394 -28.34 -16.01 -1.47
C LEU A 394 -28.52 -16.53 -0.04
N ALA A 395 -29.37 -15.86 0.73
CA ALA A 395 -29.72 -16.30 2.07
C ALA A 395 -30.76 -17.43 2.05
N ASP A 396 -30.47 -18.50 2.77
CA ASP A 396 -31.43 -19.54 3.19
C ASP A 396 -31.09 -19.96 4.62
N THR A 397 -30.75 -18.96 5.45
CA THR A 397 -30.11 -19.17 6.75
C THR A 397 -31.14 -19.35 7.85
N ASP A 398 -31.44 -20.61 8.16
CA ASP A 398 -32.37 -20.99 9.23
C ASP A 398 -31.70 -21.08 10.60
N TRP A 399 -30.38 -21.29 10.66
CA TRP A 399 -29.65 -21.56 11.90
C TRP A 399 -28.45 -20.64 12.10
N VAL A 400 -28.43 -19.93 13.24
CA VAL A 400 -27.27 -19.22 13.76
C VAL A 400 -26.90 -19.83 15.10
N TYR A 401 -25.72 -20.45 15.19
CA TYR A 401 -25.27 -21.16 16.36
C TYR A 401 -24.02 -20.48 16.96
N GLN A 402 -24.22 -19.75 18.05
CA GLN A 402 -23.21 -18.89 18.71
C GLN A 402 -22.56 -19.55 19.95
N ALA A 403 -22.66 -20.87 20.08
CA ALA A 403 -22.10 -21.62 21.21
C ALA A 403 -20.93 -22.51 20.75
N PRO A 404 -19.66 -22.02 20.75
CA PRO A 404 -18.51 -22.84 20.37
C PRO A 404 -18.36 -24.07 21.27
N ASP A 405 -17.73 -25.14 20.76
CA ASP A 405 -17.60 -26.47 21.37
C ASP A 405 -17.51 -26.47 22.91
N GLY A 406 -18.67 -26.64 23.58
CA GLY A 406 -18.76 -26.76 25.04
C GLY A 406 -19.22 -25.51 25.82
N GLY A 407 -19.66 -24.42 25.18
CA GLY A 407 -20.25 -23.28 25.90
C GLY A 407 -20.68 -22.09 25.05
N ASN A 408 -21.14 -21.03 25.70
CA ASN A 408 -21.49 -19.77 25.03
C ASN A 408 -20.24 -19.01 24.57
N SER A 409 -20.36 -18.28 23.46
CA SER A 409 -19.34 -17.34 23.00
C SER A 409 -18.98 -16.30 24.08
N LYS A 410 -17.70 -15.93 24.11
CA LYS A 410 -17.12 -14.94 25.02
C LYS A 410 -16.60 -13.70 24.28
N LEU A 411 -16.41 -13.77 22.96
CA LEU A 411 -15.93 -12.63 22.15
C LEU A 411 -17.04 -12.02 21.29
N ILE A 412 -18.05 -12.80 20.92
CA ILE A 412 -19.16 -12.37 20.08
C ILE A 412 -20.38 -12.23 20.99
N ASP A 413 -20.90 -11.01 21.11
CA ASP A 413 -22.11 -10.73 21.90
C ASP A 413 -23.37 -11.08 21.10
N ASN A 414 -23.39 -10.71 19.81
CA ASN A 414 -24.52 -10.95 18.93
C ASN A 414 -24.06 -11.22 17.49
N LEU A 415 -24.80 -12.09 16.81
CA LEU A 415 -24.56 -12.51 15.45
C LEU A 415 -25.87 -12.54 14.67
N SER A 416 -25.95 -11.79 13.59
CA SER A 416 -27.15 -11.72 12.74
C SER A 416 -26.79 -11.65 11.26
N TRP A 417 -27.75 -11.89 10.38
CA TRP A 417 -27.55 -11.85 8.94
C TRP A 417 -28.66 -11.07 8.23
N LYS A 418 -28.36 -10.58 7.02
CA LYS A 418 -29.33 -9.97 6.11
C LYS A 418 -28.90 -10.09 4.64
N GLN A 419 -29.82 -9.83 3.71
CA GLN A 419 -29.55 -9.75 2.28
C GLN A 419 -29.84 -8.32 1.78
N PRO A 420 -28.88 -7.38 1.87
CA PRO A 420 -29.12 -5.97 1.51
C PRO A 420 -29.36 -5.74 0.02
N GLU A 421 -28.80 -6.59 -0.84
CA GLU A 421 -28.90 -6.54 -2.30
C GLU A 421 -28.99 -7.97 -2.85
N ASP A 422 -29.44 -8.11 -4.09
CA ASP A 422 -29.43 -9.40 -4.77
C ASP A 422 -28.01 -9.97 -4.81
N SER A 423 -27.89 -11.24 -4.38
CA SER A 423 -26.61 -11.96 -4.33
C SER A 423 -25.56 -11.33 -3.40
N VAL A 424 -25.93 -10.49 -2.44
CA VAL A 424 -25.04 -10.01 -1.39
C VAL A 424 -25.56 -10.50 -0.06
N TYR A 425 -24.87 -11.46 0.54
CA TYR A 425 -25.16 -11.95 1.89
C TYR A 425 -24.30 -11.20 2.90
N GLN A 426 -24.93 -10.66 3.94
CA GLN A 426 -24.24 -9.88 4.95
C GLN A 426 -24.40 -10.54 6.32
N VAL A 427 -23.29 -10.68 7.05
CA VAL A 427 -23.28 -11.09 8.46
C VAL A 427 -22.78 -9.92 9.30
N ASP A 428 -23.55 -9.59 10.33
CA ASP A 428 -23.37 -8.51 11.29
C ASP A 428 -22.93 -9.13 12.63
N ILE A 429 -21.75 -8.75 13.13
CA ILE A 429 -21.08 -9.37 14.28
C ILE A 429 -20.76 -8.29 15.32
N ASP A 430 -21.49 -8.31 16.44
CA ASP A 430 -21.24 -7.44 17.58
C ASP A 430 -20.24 -8.12 18.53
N LEU A 431 -19.14 -7.44 18.86
CA LEU A 431 -18.07 -7.99 19.67
C LEU A 431 -18.14 -7.49 21.11
N ALA A 432 -17.87 -8.40 22.04
CA ALA A 432 -17.71 -8.09 23.45
C ALA A 432 -16.52 -7.15 23.70
N GLY A 433 -16.64 -6.32 24.74
CA GLY A 433 -15.59 -5.38 25.15
C GLY A 433 -15.59 -4.07 24.36
N THR A 434 -14.47 -3.35 24.41
CA THR A 434 -14.37 -1.97 23.90
C THR A 434 -13.41 -1.81 22.72
N ARG A 435 -12.73 -2.88 22.29
CA ARG A 435 -11.69 -2.83 21.26
C ARG A 435 -11.63 -4.10 20.43
N GLN A 436 -11.24 -3.91 19.17
CA GLN A 436 -10.91 -4.98 18.23
C GLN A 436 -9.40 -5.23 18.26
N TRP A 437 -9.01 -6.50 18.43
CA TRP A 437 -7.61 -6.92 18.53
C TRP A 437 -7.08 -7.54 17.24
N GLY A 438 -7.91 -7.61 16.21
CA GLY A 438 -7.55 -8.13 14.90
C GLY A 438 -8.48 -9.23 14.44
N TYR A 439 -8.41 -9.49 13.14
CA TYR A 439 -9.15 -10.54 12.48
C TYR A 439 -8.44 -10.93 11.19
N PHE A 440 -8.77 -12.10 10.65
CA PHE A 440 -8.47 -12.44 9.26
C PHE A 440 -9.53 -13.40 8.75
N ALA A 441 -9.62 -13.51 7.42
CA ALA A 441 -10.55 -14.44 6.80
C ALA A 441 -9.81 -15.38 5.86
N ASP A 442 -10.20 -16.64 5.86
CA ASP A 442 -9.68 -17.69 4.99
C ASP A 442 -10.81 -18.61 4.51
N PHE A 443 -10.42 -19.64 3.75
CA PHE A 443 -11.28 -20.74 3.41
C PHE A 443 -10.68 -22.05 3.88
N ASP A 444 -11.47 -22.81 4.65
CA ASP A 444 -11.23 -24.24 4.89
C ASP A 444 -12.24 -25.02 4.06
N ASP A 445 -11.73 -25.80 3.09
CA ASP A 445 -12.48 -26.23 1.91
C ASP A 445 -13.20 -25.06 1.21
N ASN A 446 -14.52 -24.98 1.34
CA ASN A 446 -15.37 -23.89 0.84
C ASN A 446 -16.02 -23.08 1.98
N ASN A 447 -15.76 -23.42 3.24
CA ASN A 447 -16.28 -22.66 4.37
C ASN A 447 -15.53 -21.35 4.47
N LEU A 448 -16.24 -20.22 4.39
CA LEU A 448 -15.65 -18.92 4.71
C LEU A 448 -15.52 -18.82 6.22
N ASN A 449 -14.29 -18.67 6.71
CA ASN A 449 -14.02 -18.51 8.13
C ASN A 449 -13.56 -17.08 8.37
N LEU A 450 -14.20 -16.37 9.30
CA LEU A 450 -13.72 -15.10 9.83
C LEU A 450 -13.22 -15.32 11.25
N HIS A 451 -11.90 -15.34 11.41
CA HIS A 451 -11.21 -15.54 12.67
C HIS A 451 -11.08 -14.20 13.40
N ILE A 452 -11.56 -14.13 14.64
CA ILE A 452 -11.56 -12.91 15.45
C ILE A 452 -10.61 -13.11 16.63
N LYS A 453 -9.60 -12.22 16.74
CA LYS A 453 -8.53 -12.37 17.73
C LYS A 453 -9.04 -12.07 19.14
N ARG A 454 -8.62 -12.89 20.10
CA ARG A 454 -8.79 -12.60 21.53
C ARG A 454 -8.03 -11.35 21.97
N PRO A 455 -8.54 -10.63 22.98
CA PRO A 455 -7.74 -9.64 23.68
C PRO A 455 -6.51 -10.29 24.34
N PRO A 456 -5.36 -9.59 24.42
CA PRO A 456 -4.20 -10.08 25.14
C PRO A 456 -4.53 -10.29 26.62
N SER A 457 -3.95 -11.32 27.22
CA SER A 457 -4.15 -11.68 28.64
C SER A 457 -3.30 -10.82 29.58
N LEU A 458 -3.47 -9.50 29.48
CA LEU A 458 -2.82 -8.52 30.34
C LEU A 458 -3.58 -8.37 31.67
N LYS A 459 -2.84 -8.33 32.78
CA LYS A 459 -3.43 -7.83 34.03
C LYS A 459 -3.77 -6.34 33.86
N PRO A 460 -4.88 -5.84 34.42
CA PRO A 460 -5.24 -4.43 34.30
C PRO A 460 -4.09 -3.56 34.82
N ILE A 461 -3.49 -2.77 33.93
CA ILE A 461 -2.46 -1.80 34.32
C ILE A 461 -3.16 -0.68 35.10
N THR A 462 -2.69 -0.37 36.31
CA THR A 462 -3.12 0.77 37.15
C THR A 462 -2.02 1.80 37.22
N GLU A 463 -2.33 3.07 37.50
CA GLU A 463 -1.34 4.16 37.52
C GLU A 463 -0.15 3.87 38.46
N ASP A 464 -0.42 3.16 39.57
CA ASP A 464 0.57 2.71 40.56
C ASP A 464 1.20 1.33 40.23
N ALA A 465 0.93 0.75 39.07
CA ALA A 465 1.42 -0.58 38.72
C ALA A 465 2.95 -0.58 38.63
N ILE A 466 3.58 -1.40 39.47
CA ILE A 466 5.01 -1.67 39.46
C ILE A 466 5.31 -2.66 38.33
N SER A 467 6.40 -2.42 37.58
CA SER A 467 6.89 -3.33 36.53
C SER A 467 7.05 -4.77 37.05
N PRO A 468 6.75 -5.80 36.24
CA PRO A 468 6.47 -5.75 34.80
C PRO A 468 4.99 -5.45 34.46
N ARG A 469 4.74 -4.38 33.68
CA ARG A 469 3.38 -3.91 33.33
C ARG A 469 2.79 -4.55 32.07
N LEU A 470 3.62 -5.11 31.21
CA LEU A 470 3.25 -5.68 29.90
C LEU A 470 3.36 -7.21 29.88
N GLN A 471 3.42 -7.85 31.04
CA GLN A 471 3.46 -9.31 31.18
C GLN A 471 2.25 -9.97 30.50
N GLY A 472 2.50 -10.86 29.55
CA GLY A 472 1.46 -11.55 28.77
C GLY A 472 1.14 -10.91 27.42
N LEU A 473 1.81 -9.81 27.07
CA LEU A 473 1.70 -9.18 25.75
C LEU A 473 2.83 -9.66 24.83
N SER A 474 2.50 -9.96 23.58
CA SER A 474 3.45 -10.28 22.51
C SER A 474 3.48 -9.17 21.47
N ILE A 475 4.69 -8.68 21.14
CA ILE A 475 4.88 -7.54 20.23
C ILE A 475 5.91 -7.91 19.17
N CYS A 476 5.58 -7.68 17.90
CA CYS A 476 6.57 -7.66 16.83
C CYS A 476 7.06 -6.23 16.60
N LEU A 477 8.37 -6.01 16.76
CA LEU A 477 9.03 -4.78 16.35
C LEU A 477 9.64 -4.97 14.96
N ASP A 478 9.40 -4.01 14.08
CA ASP A 478 9.95 -3.98 12.75
C ASP A 478 10.88 -2.77 12.56
N PRO A 479 12.20 -2.93 12.68
CA PRO A 479 13.12 -1.88 12.29
C PRO A 479 13.11 -1.73 10.75
N GLY A 480 12.60 -0.60 10.26
CA GLY A 480 12.46 -0.33 8.84
C GLY A 480 13.76 -0.47 8.05
N HIS A 481 13.68 -0.83 6.77
CA HIS A 481 14.84 -0.98 5.85
C HIS A 481 15.85 -2.04 6.31
N GLY A 482 17.12 -1.94 5.90
CA GLY A 482 18.21 -2.86 6.25
C GLY A 482 18.88 -3.46 5.01
N GLY A 483 20.17 -3.76 5.12
CA GLY A 483 20.94 -4.32 4.00
C GLY A 483 21.14 -3.29 2.89
N LYS A 484 20.69 -3.62 1.68
CA LYS A 484 20.76 -2.74 0.50
C LYS A 484 19.71 -1.63 0.56
N GLU A 485 18.59 -1.88 1.22
CA GLU A 485 17.60 -0.84 1.49
C GLU A 485 18.15 0.09 2.58
N THR A 486 18.69 1.24 2.18
CA THR A 486 19.30 2.18 3.12
C THR A 486 18.27 3.00 3.90
N GLY A 487 17.07 3.15 3.34
CA GLY A 487 16.17 4.25 3.69
C GLY A 487 16.79 5.60 3.36
N ALA A 488 16.33 6.67 3.99
CA ALA A 488 16.91 8.00 3.82
C ALA A 488 18.39 8.05 4.27
N ILE A 489 19.19 8.91 3.64
CA ILE A 489 20.58 9.13 4.01
C ILE A 489 20.70 10.51 4.67
N GLY A 490 21.16 10.53 5.91
CA GLY A 490 21.28 11.77 6.66
C GLY A 490 22.56 12.56 6.37
N PRO A 491 22.64 13.81 6.87
CA PRO A 491 23.75 14.75 6.71
C PRO A 491 25.18 14.19 6.81
N SER A 492 25.41 13.17 7.64
CA SER A 492 26.72 12.52 7.81
C SER A 492 26.81 11.11 7.22
N ALA A 493 26.00 10.85 6.19
CA ALA A 493 25.88 9.58 5.47
C ALA A 493 25.45 8.38 6.31
N VAL A 494 24.90 8.59 7.51
CA VAL A 494 24.24 7.51 8.27
C VAL A 494 22.91 7.20 7.60
N ARG A 495 22.68 5.92 7.36
CA ARG A 495 21.46 5.39 6.77
C ARG A 495 20.35 5.34 7.81
N GLU A 496 19.13 5.65 7.39
CA GLU A 496 17.92 5.52 8.21
C GLU A 496 17.78 4.11 8.79
N ALA A 497 18.08 3.08 8.00
CA ALA A 497 18.05 1.67 8.42
C ALA A 497 18.83 1.41 9.73
N GLU A 498 19.92 2.14 9.95
CA GLU A 498 20.78 1.98 11.13
C GLU A 498 20.22 2.70 12.34
N ILE A 499 19.64 3.88 12.12
CA ILE A 499 18.92 4.64 13.15
C ILE A 499 17.71 3.83 13.62
N ASN A 500 16.92 3.30 12.69
CA ASN A 500 15.75 2.47 12.96
C ASN A 500 16.11 1.26 13.82
N LEU A 501 17.17 0.53 13.47
CA LEU A 501 17.64 -0.61 14.25
C LEU A 501 18.09 -0.23 15.65
N ALA A 502 18.87 0.85 15.79
CA ALA A 502 19.38 1.30 17.08
C ALA A 502 18.27 1.70 18.05
N ILE A 503 17.24 2.40 17.57
CA ILE A 503 16.06 2.76 18.36
C ILE A 503 15.24 1.51 18.72
N ALA A 504 15.01 0.62 17.75
CA ALA A 504 14.21 -0.59 17.96
C ALA A 504 14.83 -1.54 18.99
N LEU A 505 16.16 -1.71 18.99
CA LEU A 505 16.85 -2.54 19.98
C LEU A 505 16.69 -1.99 21.41
N LYS A 506 16.76 -0.65 21.58
CA LYS A 506 16.50 0.00 22.87
C LYS A 506 15.05 -0.17 23.30
N PHE A 507 14.12 -0.05 22.36
CA PHE A 507 12.71 -0.24 22.64
C PHE A 507 12.39 -1.70 23.02
N ARG A 508 12.98 -2.68 22.32
CA ARG A 508 12.92 -4.09 22.70
C ARG A 508 13.36 -4.29 24.15
N ASP A 509 14.52 -3.76 24.54
CA ASP A 509 15.07 -3.98 25.89
C ASP A 509 14.14 -3.42 26.97
N LEU A 510 13.54 -2.25 26.71
CA LEU A 510 12.53 -1.66 27.59
C LEU A 510 11.25 -2.51 27.68
N LEU A 511 10.75 -3.02 26.55
CA LEU A 511 9.57 -3.88 26.51
C LEU A 511 9.79 -5.20 27.25
N VAL A 512 10.96 -5.82 27.08
CA VAL A 512 11.34 -7.05 27.78
C VAL A 512 11.44 -6.81 29.29
N ALA A 513 12.01 -5.67 29.71
CA ALA A 513 12.04 -5.28 31.13
C ALA A 513 10.63 -5.09 31.72
N GLU A 514 9.64 -4.76 30.89
CA GLU A 514 8.22 -4.68 31.25
C GLU A 514 7.47 -6.00 31.13
N GLY A 515 8.15 -7.11 30.85
CA GLY A 515 7.59 -8.46 30.79
C GLY A 515 6.91 -8.84 29.47
N ALA A 516 6.98 -7.98 28.44
CA ALA A 516 6.47 -8.30 27.12
C ALA A 516 7.36 -9.35 26.42
N THR A 517 6.74 -10.22 25.63
CA THR A 517 7.45 -11.08 24.68
C THR A 517 7.69 -10.30 23.39
N VAL A 518 8.95 -10.11 23.00
CA VAL A 518 9.30 -9.30 21.82
C VAL A 518 9.87 -10.17 20.71
N PHE A 519 9.30 -10.02 19.52
CA PHE A 519 9.82 -10.54 18.27
C PHE A 519 10.37 -9.39 17.43
N MET A 520 11.46 -9.61 16.70
CA MET A 520 12.03 -8.59 15.82
C MET A 520 12.15 -9.13 14.39
N THR A 521 11.70 -8.35 13.41
CA THR A 521 11.85 -8.71 11.99
C THR A 521 13.31 -8.77 11.54
N ARG A 522 14.19 -8.02 12.22
CA ARG A 522 15.65 -8.13 12.13
C ARG A 522 16.29 -7.60 13.40
N VAL A 523 17.44 -8.15 13.76
CA VAL A 523 18.29 -7.64 14.85
C VAL A 523 19.66 -7.16 14.38
N ASP A 524 19.92 -7.28 13.07
CA ASP A 524 21.16 -6.95 12.39
C ASP A 524 20.85 -6.15 11.10
N ASP A 525 21.89 -5.66 10.42
CA ASP A 525 21.77 -4.93 9.15
C ASP A 525 21.67 -5.90 7.97
N ILE A 526 20.45 -6.37 7.70
CA ILE A 526 20.12 -7.35 6.67
C ILE A 526 18.89 -6.91 5.86
N ASP A 527 18.82 -7.38 4.61
CA ASP A 527 17.63 -7.24 3.77
C ASP A 527 16.51 -8.14 4.30
N VAL A 528 15.32 -7.57 4.51
CA VAL A 528 14.08 -8.32 4.78
C VAL A 528 12.96 -7.72 3.95
N SER A 529 12.30 -8.51 3.12
CA SER A 529 11.24 -8.02 2.24
C SER A 529 10.02 -7.56 3.05
N LEU A 530 9.21 -6.66 2.49
CA LEU A 530 7.98 -6.22 3.14
C LEU A 530 7.01 -7.37 3.42
N ASN A 531 6.97 -8.37 2.53
CA ASN A 531 6.11 -9.54 2.69
C ASN A 531 6.58 -10.40 3.87
N ASP A 532 7.87 -10.70 3.95
CA ASP A 532 8.42 -11.56 5.01
C ASP A 532 8.24 -10.94 6.40
N ARG A 533 8.34 -9.60 6.51
CA ARG A 533 8.08 -8.89 7.77
C ARG A 533 6.64 -9.10 8.26
N VAL A 534 5.67 -9.00 7.34
CA VAL A 534 4.24 -9.19 7.65
C VAL A 534 3.96 -10.64 7.99
N GLU A 535 4.43 -11.58 7.17
CA GLU A 535 4.21 -13.01 7.39
C GLU A 535 4.87 -13.49 8.69
N PHE A 536 6.04 -12.96 9.04
CA PHE A 536 6.67 -13.22 10.33
C PHE A 536 5.78 -12.80 11.51
N ALA A 537 5.22 -11.59 11.47
CA ALA A 537 4.33 -11.11 12.54
C ALA A 537 3.05 -11.94 12.65
N LYS A 538 2.43 -12.31 11.51
CA LYS A 538 1.24 -13.18 11.46
C LYS A 538 1.55 -14.58 12.02
N ALA A 539 2.65 -15.19 11.59
CA ALA A 539 3.05 -16.54 12.02
C ALA A 539 3.38 -16.63 13.51
N LYS A 540 3.80 -15.54 14.14
CA LYS A 540 3.98 -15.45 15.60
C LYS A 540 2.69 -15.12 16.35
N SER A 541 1.59 -14.86 15.63
CA SER A 541 0.29 -14.48 16.19
C SER A 541 0.38 -13.36 17.23
N VAL A 542 1.27 -12.37 16.98
CA VAL A 542 1.54 -11.31 17.96
C VAL A 542 0.31 -10.46 18.24
N ASP A 543 0.28 -9.82 19.40
CA ASP A 543 -0.81 -8.92 19.78
C ASP A 543 -0.70 -7.56 19.13
N LEU A 544 0.53 -7.09 18.86
CA LEU A 544 0.79 -5.80 18.23
C LEU A 544 1.98 -5.89 17.25
N LEU A 545 1.90 -5.11 16.17
CA LEU A 545 3.01 -4.88 15.24
C LEU A 545 3.37 -3.39 15.24
N ILE A 546 4.63 -3.07 15.54
CA ILE A 546 5.14 -1.69 15.57
C ILE A 546 6.36 -1.60 14.67
N SER A 547 6.21 -0.93 13.52
CA SER A 547 7.31 -0.61 12.62
C SER A 547 7.94 0.74 12.99
N ILE A 548 9.27 0.84 12.95
CA ILE A 548 10.04 1.98 13.43
C ILE A 548 10.88 2.53 12.28
N HIS A 549 10.64 3.80 11.96
CA HIS A 549 11.21 4.53 10.83
C HIS A 549 11.64 5.95 11.23
N ASN A 550 12.35 6.61 10.31
CA ASN A 550 12.59 8.04 10.38
C ASN A 550 12.34 8.69 9.02
N ASN A 551 11.64 9.82 9.03
CA ASN A 551 11.02 10.40 7.87
C ASN A 551 12.05 11.15 7.00
N ALA A 552 11.66 11.44 5.77
CA ALA A 552 12.35 12.37 4.88
C ALA A 552 11.34 13.09 3.99
N LEU A 553 11.68 14.28 3.52
CA LEU A 553 10.83 15.04 2.62
C LEU A 553 11.16 14.75 1.15
N PRO A 554 10.15 14.79 0.26
CA PRO A 554 10.40 14.89 -1.18
C PRO A 554 10.88 16.31 -1.55
N ASP A 555 11.42 16.46 -2.77
CA ASP A 555 11.73 17.77 -3.35
C ASP A 555 10.52 18.72 -3.35
N GLY A 556 10.79 20.03 -3.36
CA GLY A 556 9.76 21.07 -3.32
C GLY A 556 9.30 21.47 -1.92
N ARG A 557 9.86 20.85 -0.88
CA ARG A 557 9.53 21.06 0.54
C ARG A 557 10.74 21.56 1.32
N ASP A 558 10.52 22.11 2.51
CA ASP A 558 11.57 22.72 3.33
C ASP A 558 11.83 21.92 4.61
N PRO A 559 12.95 21.17 4.71
CA PRO A 559 13.30 20.38 5.90
C PRO A 559 13.42 21.18 7.20
N ASN A 560 13.64 22.50 7.12
CA ASN A 560 13.74 23.36 8.31
C ASN A 560 12.38 23.87 8.79
N LYS A 561 11.30 23.64 8.03
CA LYS A 561 9.94 24.06 8.39
C LYS A 561 8.99 22.88 8.57
N GLU A 562 9.28 21.75 7.95
CA GLU A 562 8.39 20.60 7.88
C GLU A 562 9.08 19.38 8.45
N HIS A 563 8.99 19.20 9.77
CA HIS A 563 9.65 18.14 10.51
C HIS A 563 8.86 17.79 11.78
N GLY A 564 9.28 16.75 12.50
CA GLY A 564 8.64 16.28 13.72
C GLY A 564 8.30 14.79 13.75
N THR A 565 7.60 14.38 14.80
CA THR A 565 7.21 12.99 15.06
C THR A 565 5.81 12.70 14.51
N SER A 566 5.65 11.58 13.81
CA SER A 566 4.36 11.06 13.33
C SER A 566 4.20 9.57 13.59
N SER A 567 2.96 9.11 13.54
CA SER A 567 2.64 7.69 13.42
C SER A 567 1.59 7.46 12.35
N TYR A 568 1.55 6.24 11.82
CA TYR A 568 0.63 5.84 10.78
C TYR A 568 -0.14 4.57 11.13
N TRP A 569 -1.38 4.53 10.64
CA TRP A 569 -2.28 3.39 10.74
C TRP A 569 -3.01 3.20 9.40
N TYR A 570 -3.57 2.02 9.17
CA TYR A 570 -4.40 1.75 7.99
C TYR A 570 -5.81 1.33 8.41
N HIS A 571 -5.90 0.32 9.28
CA HIS A 571 -7.17 -0.14 9.83
C HIS A 571 -7.58 0.66 11.06
N PRO A 572 -8.88 0.96 11.25
CA PRO A 572 -9.39 1.68 12.42
C PRO A 572 -8.85 1.15 13.75
N GLN A 573 -8.75 -0.18 13.92
CA GLN A 573 -8.27 -0.82 15.16
C GLN A 573 -6.91 -0.32 15.66
N SER A 574 -6.07 0.20 14.76
CA SER A 574 -4.73 0.72 15.08
C SER A 574 -4.70 2.21 15.41
N GLN A 575 -5.80 2.95 15.21
CA GLN A 575 -5.81 4.41 15.27
C GLN A 575 -5.45 4.94 16.67
N GLU A 576 -6.02 4.35 17.71
CA GLU A 576 -5.75 4.75 19.10
C GLU A 576 -4.30 4.46 19.50
N LEU A 577 -3.79 3.27 19.15
CA LEU A 577 -2.39 2.89 19.40
C LEU A 577 -1.43 3.89 18.76
N ALA A 578 -1.66 4.23 17.49
CA ALA A 578 -0.85 5.20 16.76
C ALA A 578 -0.84 6.57 17.47
N ALA A 579 -2.02 7.05 17.90
CA ALA A 579 -2.14 8.33 18.60
C ALA A 579 -1.41 8.32 19.96
N CYS A 580 -1.58 7.28 20.77
CA CYS A 580 -0.95 7.15 22.08
C CYS A 580 0.58 7.12 22.00
N ILE A 581 1.15 6.34 21.08
CA ILE A 581 2.60 6.28 20.85
C ILE A 581 3.15 7.64 20.45
N LYS A 582 2.58 8.24 19.41
CA LYS A 582 3.05 9.52 18.87
C LYS A 582 2.95 10.66 19.89
N ASN A 583 1.83 10.76 20.63
CA ASN A 583 1.65 11.81 21.64
C ASN A 583 2.70 11.74 22.75
N ALA A 584 3.02 10.53 23.21
CA ALA A 584 4.03 10.34 24.26
C ALA A 584 5.45 10.60 23.72
N GLU A 585 5.76 10.06 22.54
CA GLU A 585 7.08 10.22 21.91
C GLU A 585 7.40 11.69 21.58
N ALA A 586 6.48 12.42 20.94
CA ALA A 586 6.66 13.83 20.63
C ALA A 586 6.93 14.67 21.90
N LYS A 587 6.26 14.34 23.01
CA LYS A 587 6.46 15.01 24.31
C LYS A 587 7.82 14.69 24.93
N GLU A 588 8.26 13.43 24.91
CA GLU A 588 9.58 13.05 25.46
C GLU A 588 10.73 13.60 24.60
N LEU A 589 10.56 13.62 23.28
CA LEU A 589 11.56 14.17 22.35
C LEU A 589 11.51 15.69 22.24
N LEU A 590 10.42 16.37 22.60
CA LEU A 590 10.25 17.80 22.29
C LEU A 590 10.38 18.08 20.77
N PHE A 591 10.03 17.12 19.93
CA PHE A 591 9.88 17.31 18.50
C PHE A 591 8.48 17.86 18.20
N PRO A 592 8.29 18.59 17.08
CA PRO A 592 6.94 18.96 16.65
C PRO A 592 6.06 17.72 16.50
N ASP A 593 4.81 17.82 16.97
CA ASP A 593 3.81 16.79 16.75
C ASP A 593 3.13 17.03 15.39
N ILE A 594 3.37 16.14 14.43
CA ILE A 594 2.75 16.22 13.10
C ILE A 594 1.58 15.22 12.93
N GLY A 595 1.13 14.58 14.00
CA GLY A 595 -0.12 13.81 14.05
C GLY A 595 0.00 12.31 13.76
N ALA A 596 -1.06 11.59 14.11
CA ALA A 596 -1.28 10.19 13.75
C ALA A 596 -2.21 10.12 12.53
N ARG A 597 -1.76 9.51 11.42
CA ARG A 597 -2.42 9.66 10.11
C ARG A 597 -2.71 8.31 9.45
N TYR A 598 -3.78 8.27 8.65
CA TYR A 598 -4.04 7.14 7.77
C TYR A 598 -2.96 7.07 6.67
N GLN A 599 -2.41 5.88 6.41
CA GLN A 599 -1.51 5.64 5.27
C GLN A 599 -1.51 4.18 4.83
N ASN A 600 -1.39 3.96 3.51
CA ASN A 600 -1.35 2.64 2.88
C ASN A 600 0.06 2.00 2.92
N LEU A 601 0.61 1.80 4.12
CA LEU A 601 1.93 1.19 4.34
C LEU A 601 1.81 -0.32 4.57
N ALA A 602 2.76 -1.10 4.04
CA ALA A 602 2.72 -2.56 4.12
C ALA A 602 2.60 -3.10 5.54
N LEU A 603 3.31 -2.49 6.48
CA LEU A 603 3.34 -2.89 7.88
C LEU A 603 2.12 -2.39 8.67
N CYS A 604 1.29 -1.49 8.12
CA CYS A 604 0.03 -1.06 8.74
C CYS A 604 -1.19 -1.85 8.21
N ARG A 605 -1.05 -2.51 7.05
CA ARG A 605 -2.12 -3.23 6.35
C ARG A 605 -2.60 -4.55 6.98
N PRO A 606 -1.82 -5.30 7.79
CA PRO A 606 -2.32 -6.55 8.37
C PRO A 606 -3.53 -6.28 9.27
N THR A 607 -4.58 -7.08 9.13
CA THR A 607 -5.75 -7.04 10.01
C THR A 607 -5.60 -7.95 11.23
N ASN A 608 -4.67 -8.92 11.18
CA ASN A 608 -4.46 -9.93 12.22
C ASN A 608 -4.15 -9.36 13.61
N MET A 609 -3.66 -8.12 13.67
CA MET A 609 -3.35 -7.40 14.91
C MET A 609 -3.41 -5.88 14.67
N PRO A 610 -3.55 -5.04 15.70
CA PRO A 610 -3.21 -3.63 15.61
C PRO A 610 -1.76 -3.46 15.15
N ALA A 611 -1.62 -2.78 14.02
CA ALA A 611 -0.36 -2.57 13.33
C ALA A 611 -0.16 -1.08 13.03
N VAL A 612 0.99 -0.53 13.44
CA VAL A 612 1.34 0.89 13.29
C VAL A 612 2.77 1.05 12.80
N LEU A 613 3.03 2.18 12.15
CA LEU A 613 4.38 2.62 11.80
C LEU A 613 4.68 3.96 12.49
N VAL A 614 5.83 4.08 13.11
CA VAL A 614 6.28 5.25 13.85
C VAL A 614 7.40 5.91 13.06
N GLU A 615 7.25 7.20 12.78
CA GLU A 615 8.32 8.06 12.28
C GLU A 615 8.81 8.93 13.43
N VAL A 616 9.96 8.56 13.99
CA VAL A 616 10.47 9.19 15.21
C VAL A 616 10.81 10.66 14.98
N GLY A 617 11.42 10.98 13.84
CA GLY A 617 11.74 12.35 13.39
C GLY A 617 12.21 12.33 11.93
N PHE A 618 12.71 13.46 11.42
CA PHE A 618 13.14 13.60 10.02
C PHE A 618 14.65 13.51 9.87
N VAL A 619 15.14 12.54 9.09
CA VAL A 619 16.55 12.36 8.72
C VAL A 619 17.11 13.57 7.96
N CYS A 620 16.26 14.25 7.18
CA CYS A 620 16.64 15.43 6.40
C CYS A 620 16.71 16.72 7.23
N ASN A 621 16.14 16.77 8.44
CA ASN A 621 16.23 17.94 9.31
C ASN A 621 17.55 17.87 10.11
N PRO A 622 18.44 18.89 10.04
CA PRO A 622 19.77 18.82 10.65
C PRO A 622 19.75 18.61 12.17
N ASP A 623 18.82 19.25 12.88
CA ASP A 623 18.74 19.24 14.34
C ASP A 623 18.06 17.97 14.88
N GLU A 624 17.02 17.49 14.20
CA GLU A 624 16.43 16.18 14.52
C GLU A 624 17.42 15.07 14.21
N TYR A 625 18.05 15.07 13.03
CA TYR A 625 19.06 14.08 12.66
C TYR A 625 20.20 13.97 13.68
N ALA A 626 20.72 15.11 14.14
CA ALA A 626 21.72 15.18 15.20
C ALA A 626 21.32 14.40 16.47
N ARG A 627 20.03 14.43 16.81
CA ARG A 627 19.46 13.72 17.94
C ARG A 627 19.15 12.26 17.60
N LEU A 628 18.65 11.98 16.40
CA LEU A 628 18.36 10.62 15.92
C LEU A 628 19.60 9.72 15.91
N ILE A 629 20.79 10.28 15.65
CA ILE A 629 22.06 9.53 15.70
C ILE A 629 22.72 9.51 17.10
N SER A 630 22.10 10.13 18.11
CA SER A 630 22.61 10.19 19.48
C SER A 630 22.06 9.03 20.33
N PRO A 631 22.90 8.19 20.94
CA PRO A 631 22.44 7.09 21.79
C PRO A 631 21.49 7.50 22.92
N ALA A 632 21.67 8.72 23.46
CA ALA A 632 20.82 9.25 24.52
C ALA A 632 19.41 9.60 24.00
N SER A 633 19.30 10.32 22.87
CA SER A 633 18.00 10.65 22.30
C SER A 633 17.29 9.43 21.68
N GLN A 634 18.03 8.45 21.16
CA GLN A 634 17.46 7.15 20.78
C GLN A 634 16.84 6.43 21.99
N GLN A 635 17.45 6.54 23.17
CA GLN A 635 16.86 6.01 24.41
C GLN A 635 15.60 6.78 24.80
N THR A 636 15.60 8.11 24.65
CA THR A 636 14.41 8.94 24.90
C THR A 636 13.26 8.59 23.96
N ALA A 637 13.52 8.36 22.66
CA ALA A 637 12.51 7.90 21.71
C ALA A 637 11.90 6.55 22.15
N ALA A 638 12.74 5.57 22.49
CA ALA A 638 12.30 4.27 23.00
C ALA A 638 11.46 4.38 24.28
N GLN A 639 11.81 5.28 25.21
CA GLN A 639 11.03 5.57 26.41
C GLN A 639 9.67 6.22 26.10
N GLY A 640 9.65 7.15 25.12
CA GLY A 640 8.43 7.77 24.62
C GLY A 640 7.46 6.77 24.02
N MET A 641 7.96 5.87 23.17
CA MET A 641 7.15 4.77 22.61
C MET A 641 6.61 3.84 23.71
N LEU A 642 7.44 3.44 24.69
CA LEU A 642 6.98 2.62 25.82
C LEU A 642 5.86 3.31 26.61
N LYS A 643 6.04 4.60 26.93
CA LYS A 643 5.04 5.38 27.65
C LYS A 643 3.74 5.48 26.88
N GLY A 644 3.81 5.69 25.57
CA GLY A 644 2.64 5.71 24.69
C GLY A 644 1.93 4.36 24.63
N LEU A 645 2.68 3.26 24.55
CA LEU A 645 2.10 1.92 24.61
C LEU A 645 1.40 1.65 25.95
N ILE A 646 2.01 2.02 27.07
CA ILE A 646 1.38 1.91 28.39
C ILE A 646 0.11 2.76 28.46
N ASN A 647 0.14 3.98 27.93
CA ASN A 647 -1.04 4.86 27.86
C ASN A 647 -2.18 4.25 27.05
N TYR A 648 -1.89 3.53 25.96
CA TYR A 648 -2.90 2.82 25.17
C TYR A 648 -3.63 1.75 25.99
N PHE A 649 -2.94 1.07 26.91
CA PHE A 649 -3.58 0.12 27.82
C PHE A 649 -4.28 0.79 29.02
N TYR A 650 -3.90 2.02 29.40
CA TYR A 650 -4.63 2.83 30.39
C TYR A 650 -5.93 3.43 29.83
N SER A 651 -5.90 3.99 28.62
CA SER A 651 -7.04 4.67 28.00
C SER A 651 -8.23 3.75 27.74
N ALA A 652 -8.01 2.43 27.74
CA ALA A 652 -9.02 1.38 27.56
C ALA A 652 -10.14 1.40 28.61
N LYS A 653 -9.94 2.15 29.70
CA LYS A 653 -10.76 2.16 30.90
C LYS A 653 -11.63 3.43 31.05
N LYS A 654 -11.55 4.38 30.11
CA LYS A 654 -12.46 5.54 30.03
C LYS A 654 -13.34 5.38 28.81
#